data_AF-W9ZWP1-F1
#
_entry.id   AF-W9ZWP1-F1
#
_cell.length_a   1.000
_cell.length_b   1.000
_cell.length_c   1.000
_cell.angle_alpha   90.00
_cell.angle_beta   90.00
_cell.angle_gamma   90.00
#
_symmetry.space_group_name_H-M   'P 1'
#
loop_
_entity.id
_entity.type
_entity.pdbx_description
1 polymer ?
#
loop_
_entity_poly.entity_id
_entity_poly.type
_entity_poly.pdbx_seq_one_letter_code
_entity_poly.pdbx_strand_id
1 'polypeptide(L)'
;MFEDVVCLAANVKRRCSLADRECFDQRKRLAGEPMTRGLKIEQRVIPPQTGENAATESRTHYLPLSRNKSFTGREGTIAELQKLLFTDPNGQRVALVGLGGVGKTQIALQLAHLVKKEDQADRNYSVIWMPALSMASFEQACTKMISDFGIERKGEEAPKDAFNRFLNSEKAGKWFLIMDNADDIETLYGTAEAPGGINQFIPDCDHGYILFTTRSLEVAVSVAQSNIVKLSEMNDEDAKALLMGSLIEKDQMQDTALIDKLLQELAYLPLAITQASAYMKVNEISVNEYLRILQNTDQDMVELLSCGFRDSTHYDPSQGAVATTWIVSFNQIRALHEDAATLLSITACLEPKAIPRALFPRLGSEQKLTRAIGTLCGYSFLSKREDGETFDMHSLVHLATQRWNQDDGLEKGICQMAVAHIAEAFPCDDWDEREVWRQYMPHALRLLTSVDGAHTDDRWVLGYKVSQCLLIDGRARQAVLILESVVETEKTMLAENDPPLLSSQYLLASAYASNRQTKESIKLLEHMVAIRSDLAENHPDRLASQHILARVYRLNGQIKESIKLLEHEVAVQVDLGENHPDRLASQHELASAYLSNGQMKDAIELLEHVAFRTDLAETHPDRLRSQEKLASQYKMPSTTVRFLSLGAFFLCKASAHGHVSEVLINDKSYCGHDPTKVPYGPQPESITWTNGAKDNGFVISTASALSSPDIICHLNATNGHLTADVTAGATITVRWSDWPEAHWGPVLDYMARCPNDDCTAVDKTKLKFFKIDEMGQLTRGTVPGKPGYWANNKLRDEDFSWNITIPAKLAPGSYVLRHEIIALHAGGAEGTTQMYPQCINLFIKVMALHSLMACLRRIYILLRIRVCCIMFLWMSGVMQSTSSRDLQ
;
A
#
# COMPACT_ATOMS: atom_id res chain seq x y z
N MET A 1 9.29 -15.00 41.91
CA MET A 1 9.04 -14.30 40.62
C MET A 1 7.56 -14.00 40.34
N PHE A 2 6.61 -14.30 41.24
CA PHE A 2 5.20 -13.86 41.11
C PHE A 2 4.89 -12.53 41.84
N GLU A 3 5.80 -12.03 42.69
CA GLU A 3 5.62 -10.74 43.40
C GLU A 3 6.17 -9.52 42.63
N ASP A 4 7.13 -9.71 41.73
CA ASP A 4 7.77 -8.60 40.99
C ASP A 4 6.89 -8.05 39.85
N VAL A 5 6.01 -8.86 39.25
CA VAL A 5 5.07 -8.45 38.19
C VAL A 5 3.91 -7.60 38.75
N VAL A 6 3.47 -7.86 39.98
CA VAL A 6 2.49 -7.01 40.69
C VAL A 6 3.11 -5.65 41.06
N CYS A 7 4.43 -5.60 41.25
CA CYS A 7 5.16 -4.40 41.64
C CYS A 7 5.30 -3.39 40.48
N LEU A 8 5.39 -3.85 39.23
CA LEU A 8 5.46 -2.96 38.06
C LEU A 8 4.12 -2.28 37.74
N ALA A 9 3.01 -3.03 37.79
CA ALA A 9 1.65 -2.49 37.64
C ALA A 9 1.29 -1.52 38.78
N ALA A 10 1.80 -1.75 40.00
CA ALA A 10 1.65 -0.83 41.13
C ALA A 10 2.49 0.45 40.97
N ASN A 11 3.69 0.38 40.38
CA ASN A 11 4.57 1.54 40.17
C ASN A 11 4.06 2.50 39.09
N VAL A 12 3.44 1.98 38.01
CA VAL A 12 2.76 2.81 36.99
C VAL A 12 1.50 3.48 37.56
N LYS A 13 0.71 2.75 38.37
CA LYS A 13 -0.43 3.32 39.13
C LYS A 13 0.02 4.41 40.11
N ARG A 14 1.18 4.25 40.76
CA ARG A 14 1.71 5.23 41.73
C ARG A 14 2.12 6.54 41.06
N ARG A 15 2.73 6.50 39.86
CA ARG A 15 3.12 7.70 39.12
C ARG A 15 1.92 8.48 38.57
N CYS A 16 0.87 7.81 38.08
CA CYS A 16 -0.37 8.49 37.70
C CYS A 16 -1.11 9.11 38.92
N SER A 17 -1.12 8.42 40.07
CA SER A 17 -1.78 8.94 41.29
C SER A 17 -1.09 10.16 41.93
N LEU A 18 0.19 10.40 41.61
CA LEU A 18 0.95 11.55 42.11
C LEU A 18 0.60 12.83 41.36
N ALA A 19 0.38 12.76 40.04
CA ALA A 19 -0.12 13.87 39.23
C ALA A 19 -1.55 14.27 39.63
N ASP A 20 -2.40 13.28 39.97
CA ASP A 20 -3.77 13.53 40.48
C ASP A 20 -3.81 14.19 41.86
N ARG A 21 -2.80 13.97 42.71
CA ARG A 21 -2.73 14.55 44.07
C ARG A 21 -2.36 16.03 44.06
N GLU A 22 -1.45 16.46 43.18
CA GLU A 22 -1.11 17.89 43.05
C GLU A 22 -2.28 18.71 42.47
N CYS A 23 -3.12 18.11 41.61
CA CYS A 23 -4.32 18.75 41.08
C CYS A 23 -5.43 18.92 42.15
N PHE A 24 -5.51 18.00 43.12
CA PHE A 24 -6.53 18.03 44.19
C PHE A 24 -6.24 19.09 45.27
N ASP A 25 -4.97 19.33 45.59
CA ASP A 25 -4.58 20.30 46.63
C ASP A 25 -4.65 21.77 46.17
N GLN A 26 -4.63 22.04 44.86
CA GLN A 26 -4.86 23.39 44.31
C GLN A 26 -6.34 23.80 44.36
N ARG A 27 -7.29 22.86 44.17
CA ARG A 27 -8.74 23.14 44.22
C ARG A 27 -9.29 23.32 45.64
N LYS A 28 -8.62 22.78 46.66
CA LYS A 28 -9.05 22.92 48.07
C LYS A 28 -8.73 24.29 48.69
N ARG A 29 -7.88 25.11 48.05
CA ARG A 29 -7.49 26.45 48.53
C ARG A 29 -8.42 27.59 48.06
N LEU A 30 -9.38 27.32 47.18
CA LEU A 30 -10.25 28.35 46.59
C LEU A 30 -11.74 28.25 46.98
N ALA A 31 -12.12 27.35 47.89
CA ALA A 31 -13.50 27.22 48.37
C ALA A 31 -13.55 27.15 49.89
N GLY A 32 -13.49 28.31 50.54
CA GLY A 32 -13.71 28.44 51.97
C GLY A 32 -14.47 29.73 52.27
N GLU A 33 -15.79 29.64 52.37
CA GLU A 33 -16.59 30.37 53.37
C GLU A 33 -18.05 29.85 53.37
N PRO A 34 -18.68 29.63 54.55
CA PRO A 34 -20.00 29.03 54.66
C PRO A 34 -21.11 30.09 54.85
N MET A 35 -22.26 29.91 54.19
CA MET A 35 -23.49 30.62 54.55
C MET A 35 -24.61 29.62 54.84
N THR A 36 -24.95 29.51 56.12
CA THR A 36 -26.08 28.74 56.66
C THR A 36 -27.39 29.49 56.46
N ARG A 37 -28.41 28.80 55.94
CA ARG A 37 -29.83 29.11 56.21
C ARG A 37 -30.68 27.88 55.90
N GLY A 38 -31.26 27.29 56.94
CA GLY A 38 -32.22 26.20 56.83
C GLY A 38 -33.63 26.69 56.50
N LEU A 39 -34.48 25.78 56.04
CA LEU A 39 -35.93 25.82 56.21
C LEU A 39 -36.54 24.44 55.92
N LYS A 40 -37.37 24.00 56.88
CA LYS A 40 -38.21 22.79 56.88
C LYS A 40 -39.29 22.85 55.79
N ILE A 41 -39.69 21.70 55.23
CA ILE A 41 -41.01 21.54 54.60
C ILE A 41 -41.65 20.22 55.05
N GLU A 42 -42.92 20.36 55.41
CA GLU A 42 -43.82 19.44 56.10
C GLU A 42 -44.37 18.31 55.21
N GLN A 43 -44.73 17.21 55.88
CA GLN A 43 -45.52 16.10 55.34
C GLN A 43 -46.94 16.57 54.97
N ARG A 44 -47.43 16.16 53.79
CA ARG A 44 -48.86 16.18 53.44
C ARG A 44 -49.32 14.76 53.12
N VAL A 45 -50.25 14.27 53.94
CA VAL A 45 -51.06 13.06 53.76
C VAL A 45 -52.33 13.46 53.00
N ILE A 46 -52.72 12.69 51.98
CA ILE A 46 -54.06 12.74 51.34
C ILE A 46 -54.56 11.28 51.14
N PRO A 47 -55.86 10.94 51.37
CA PRO A 47 -56.40 9.57 51.43
C PRO A 47 -56.81 8.98 50.05
N PRO A 48 -57.20 7.69 49.95
CA PRO A 48 -57.30 6.95 48.71
C PRO A 48 -58.62 7.20 47.96
N GLN A 49 -58.55 7.25 46.62
CA GLN A 49 -59.73 7.14 45.75
C GLN A 49 -59.68 5.82 44.99
N THR A 50 -60.74 5.05 45.21
CA THR A 50 -61.13 3.83 44.50
C THR A 50 -61.42 4.14 43.02
N GLY A 51 -60.77 3.41 42.13
CA GLY A 51 -61.10 3.36 40.72
C GLY A 51 -60.40 2.17 40.06
N GLU A 52 -61.15 1.11 39.79
CA GLU A 52 -60.76 0.02 38.91
C GLU A 52 -60.39 0.59 37.52
N ASN A 53 -59.12 0.56 37.19
CA ASN A 53 -58.64 0.66 35.80
C ASN A 53 -57.79 -0.57 35.55
N ALA A 54 -58.15 -1.36 34.54
CA ALA A 54 -57.37 -2.47 34.05
C ALA A 54 -55.93 -2.01 33.79
N ALA A 55 -55.01 -2.48 34.63
CA ALA A 55 -53.60 -2.18 34.51
C ALA A 55 -53.10 -2.75 33.18
N THR A 56 -52.73 -1.88 32.24
CA THR A 56 -51.66 -2.20 31.29
C THR A 56 -50.45 -2.58 32.12
N GLU A 57 -50.18 -3.89 32.25
CA GLU A 57 -48.99 -4.39 32.94
C GLU A 57 -47.75 -3.80 32.28
N SER A 58 -47.14 -2.81 32.94
CA SER A 58 -45.84 -2.27 32.59
C SER A 58 -44.83 -3.41 32.65
N ARG A 59 -44.26 -3.82 31.51
CA ARG A 59 -43.20 -4.83 31.50
C ARG A 59 -42.00 -4.35 32.30
N THR A 60 -41.36 -5.29 32.99
CA THR A 60 -40.18 -5.02 33.83
C THR A 60 -38.93 -5.10 32.95
N HIS A 61 -38.00 -4.15 33.12
CA HIS A 61 -36.74 -4.09 32.36
C HIS A 61 -35.55 -4.10 33.32
N TYR A 62 -34.47 -4.79 32.94
CA TYR A 62 -33.20 -4.76 33.65
C TYR A 62 -32.08 -4.31 32.72
N LEU A 63 -31.68 -3.05 32.88
CA LEU A 63 -30.59 -2.40 32.15
C LEU A 63 -29.64 -1.78 33.18
N PRO A 64 -28.57 -2.49 33.58
CA PRO A 64 -27.62 -1.99 34.56
C PRO A 64 -26.75 -0.85 34.00
N LEU A 65 -26.67 -0.73 32.68
CA LEU A 65 -25.91 0.30 31.97
C LEU A 65 -26.81 1.50 31.63
N SER A 66 -26.28 2.71 31.83
CA SER A 66 -26.97 3.95 31.48
C SER A 66 -26.92 4.22 29.97
N ARG A 67 -27.99 4.81 29.43
CA ARG A 67 -28.03 5.18 28.01
C ARG A 67 -26.89 6.12 27.64
N ASN A 68 -26.14 5.76 26.60
CA ASN A 68 -25.19 6.66 25.96
C ASN A 68 -25.95 7.74 25.17
N LYS A 69 -25.92 8.99 25.66
CA LYS A 69 -26.60 10.13 25.02
C LYS A 69 -25.82 10.70 23.83
N SER A 70 -24.54 10.36 23.71
CA SER A 70 -23.63 10.83 22.67
C SER A 70 -23.37 9.76 21.60
N PHE A 71 -24.13 8.67 21.62
CA PHE A 71 -24.07 7.63 20.58
C PHE A 71 -24.31 8.24 19.19
N THR A 72 -23.47 7.91 18.23
CA THR A 72 -23.45 8.49 16.88
C THR A 72 -23.13 7.41 15.85
N GLY A 73 -23.80 7.45 14.70
CA GLY A 73 -23.57 6.55 13.58
C GLY A 73 -24.12 5.14 13.77
N ARG A 74 -23.69 4.21 12.91
CA ARG A 74 -24.06 2.78 12.93
C ARG A 74 -25.56 2.48 12.76
N GLU A 75 -26.33 3.40 12.19
CA GLU A 75 -27.77 3.23 11.97
C GLU A 75 -28.06 2.02 11.08
N GLY A 76 -27.22 1.78 10.06
CA GLY A 76 -27.34 0.62 9.18
C GLY A 76 -27.23 -0.72 9.92
N THR A 77 -26.24 -0.85 10.81
CA THR A 77 -26.06 -2.06 11.64
C THR A 77 -27.22 -2.25 12.61
N ILE A 78 -27.71 -1.16 13.22
CA ILE A 78 -28.89 -1.24 14.11
C ILE A 78 -30.12 -1.71 13.34
N ALA A 79 -30.36 -1.17 12.14
CA ALA A 79 -31.48 -1.57 11.29
C ALA A 79 -31.38 -3.03 10.85
N GLU A 80 -30.17 -3.50 10.53
CA GLU A 80 -29.91 -4.92 10.22
C GLU A 80 -30.21 -5.83 11.41
N LEU A 81 -29.73 -5.48 12.61
CA LEU A 81 -30.03 -6.24 13.83
C LEU A 81 -31.53 -6.25 14.14
N GLN A 82 -32.23 -5.13 13.96
CA GLN A 82 -33.69 -5.06 14.14
C GLN A 82 -34.43 -5.96 13.14
N LYS A 83 -33.98 -5.99 11.88
CA LYS A 83 -34.55 -6.86 10.86
C LYS A 83 -34.34 -8.33 11.20
N LEU A 84 -33.11 -8.72 11.54
CA LEU A 84 -32.80 -10.10 11.92
C LEU A 84 -33.59 -10.51 13.15
N LEU A 85 -33.49 -9.77 14.27
CA LEU A 85 -34.13 -10.17 15.53
C LEU A 85 -35.66 -10.12 15.45
N PHE A 86 -36.26 -9.05 14.94
CA PHE A 86 -37.70 -8.81 15.16
C PHE A 86 -38.57 -8.98 13.91
N THR A 87 -37.97 -9.28 12.76
CA THR A 87 -38.69 -9.45 11.48
C THR A 87 -38.45 -10.82 10.85
N ASP A 88 -37.26 -11.40 11.01
CA ASP A 88 -36.95 -12.72 10.47
C ASP A 88 -37.53 -13.84 11.34
N PRO A 89 -38.32 -14.78 10.80
CA PRO A 89 -38.83 -15.92 11.55
C PRO A 89 -37.73 -16.84 12.12
N ASN A 90 -36.52 -16.86 11.54
CA ASN A 90 -35.38 -17.63 12.05
C ASN A 90 -34.42 -16.80 12.93
N GLY A 91 -34.80 -15.58 13.29
CA GLY A 91 -33.95 -14.57 13.92
C GLY A 91 -33.87 -14.60 15.45
N GLN A 92 -34.33 -15.67 16.11
CA GLN A 92 -34.42 -15.74 17.57
C GLN A 92 -33.08 -15.54 18.29
N ARG A 93 -31.97 -15.93 17.66
CA ARG A 93 -30.60 -15.77 18.17
C ARG A 93 -29.75 -15.08 17.13
N VAL A 94 -29.15 -13.94 17.51
CA VAL A 94 -28.25 -13.16 16.66
C VAL A 94 -26.96 -12.89 17.41
N ALA A 95 -25.82 -12.96 16.73
CA ALA A 95 -24.52 -12.62 17.29
C ALA A 95 -23.92 -11.39 16.59
N LEU A 96 -23.54 -10.38 17.36
CA LEU A 96 -22.75 -9.24 16.92
C LEU A 96 -21.28 -9.49 17.28
N VAL A 97 -20.45 -9.71 16.26
CA VAL A 97 -19.03 -10.09 16.41
C VAL A 97 -18.09 -9.02 15.84
N GLY A 98 -16.93 -8.82 16.47
CA GLY A 98 -15.90 -7.88 15.98
C GLY A 98 -14.80 -7.60 17.00
N LEU A 99 -13.81 -6.81 16.62
CA LEU A 99 -12.63 -6.49 17.44
C LEU A 99 -12.99 -5.82 18.78
N GLY A 100 -12.14 -5.97 19.80
CA GLY A 100 -12.22 -5.20 21.05
C GLY A 100 -12.20 -3.69 20.76
N GLY A 101 -13.10 -2.93 21.39
CA GLY A 101 -13.17 -1.46 21.22
C GLY A 101 -13.97 -0.95 20.01
N VAL A 102 -14.49 -1.83 19.15
CA VAL A 102 -15.26 -1.44 17.93
C VAL A 102 -16.70 -0.95 18.20
N GLY A 103 -17.19 -1.08 19.45
CA GLY A 103 -18.48 -0.51 19.87
C GLY A 103 -19.66 -1.48 19.99
N LYS A 104 -19.44 -2.81 19.95
CA LYS A 104 -20.50 -3.84 20.05
C LYS A 104 -21.48 -3.61 21.22
N THR A 105 -20.97 -3.43 22.42
CA THR A 105 -21.75 -3.16 23.64
C THR A 105 -22.58 -1.88 23.52
N GLN A 106 -22.06 -0.84 22.85
CA GLN A 106 -22.79 0.42 22.65
C GLN A 106 -23.96 0.24 21.67
N ILE A 107 -23.76 -0.51 20.58
CA ILE A 107 -24.83 -0.83 19.62
C ILE A 107 -25.92 -1.66 20.30
N ALA A 108 -25.55 -2.69 21.06
CA ALA A 108 -26.50 -3.50 21.81
C ALA A 108 -27.29 -2.66 22.83
N LEU A 109 -26.63 -1.73 23.52
CA LEU A 109 -27.27 -0.84 24.49
C LEU A 109 -28.21 0.17 23.83
N GLN A 110 -27.85 0.70 22.66
CA GLN A 110 -28.73 1.58 21.90
C GLN A 110 -29.97 0.82 21.41
N LEU A 111 -29.80 -0.40 20.89
CA LEU A 111 -30.90 -1.26 20.49
C LEU A 111 -31.82 -1.59 21.68
N ALA A 112 -31.25 -1.90 22.84
CA ALA A 112 -32.01 -2.14 24.08
C ALA A 112 -32.93 -0.96 24.44
N HIS A 113 -32.43 0.26 24.30
CA HIS A 113 -33.20 1.47 24.57
C HIS A 113 -34.24 1.77 23.49
N LEU A 114 -33.98 1.42 22.23
CA LEU A 114 -34.97 1.53 21.15
C LEU A 114 -36.15 0.59 21.39
N VAL A 115 -35.87 -0.68 21.69
CA VAL A 115 -36.89 -1.69 22.02
C VAL A 115 -37.70 -1.29 23.26
N LYS A 116 -37.05 -0.67 24.25
CA LYS A 116 -37.74 -0.16 25.45
C LYS A 116 -38.64 1.05 25.19
N LYS A 117 -38.32 1.90 24.20
CA LYS A 117 -38.98 3.21 23.99
C LYS A 117 -40.07 3.18 22.91
N GLU A 118 -40.16 2.12 22.11
CA GLU A 118 -41.16 2.03 21.05
C GLU A 118 -42.57 1.93 21.63
N ASP A 119 -43.29 3.05 21.59
CA ASP A 119 -44.73 3.24 21.83
C ASP A 119 -45.61 2.51 20.78
N GLN A 120 -45.08 1.47 20.13
CA GLN A 120 -45.86 0.59 19.26
C GLN A 120 -46.60 -0.40 20.15
N ALA A 121 -47.91 -0.21 20.26
CA ALA A 121 -48.83 -1.04 21.05
C ALA A 121 -48.72 -2.56 20.82
N ASP A 122 -48.03 -3.01 19.77
CA ASP A 122 -47.85 -4.42 19.39
C ASP A 122 -46.54 -5.08 19.86
N ARG A 123 -45.56 -4.33 20.40
CA ARG A 123 -44.21 -4.83 20.76
C ARG A 123 -43.89 -4.68 22.25
N ASN A 124 -44.70 -5.29 23.11
CA ASN A 124 -44.54 -5.23 24.57
C ASN A 124 -43.44 -6.21 25.10
N TYR A 125 -42.15 -5.89 24.90
CA TYR A 125 -41.01 -6.73 25.32
C TYR A 125 -40.41 -6.33 26.69
N SER A 126 -40.14 -7.30 27.55
CA SER A 126 -39.21 -7.13 28.69
C SER A 126 -37.76 -7.11 28.17
N VAL A 127 -36.98 -6.08 28.49
CA VAL A 127 -35.59 -5.96 28.02
C VAL A 127 -34.64 -6.31 29.18
N ILE A 128 -33.77 -7.29 28.96
CA ILE A 128 -32.94 -7.90 30.00
C ILE A 128 -31.48 -7.91 29.53
N TRP A 129 -30.58 -7.37 30.35
CA TRP A 129 -29.15 -7.32 30.05
C TRP A 129 -28.35 -8.22 31.01
N MET A 130 -27.59 -9.17 30.47
CA MET A 130 -26.83 -10.16 31.23
C MET A 130 -25.35 -10.15 30.83
N PRO A 131 -24.42 -9.97 31.78
CA PRO A 131 -22.99 -10.17 31.52
C PRO A 131 -22.68 -11.67 31.35
N ALA A 132 -21.88 -11.99 30.33
CA ALA A 132 -21.37 -13.33 30.05
C ALA A 132 -19.85 -13.47 30.31
N LEU A 133 -19.30 -12.59 31.16
CA LEU A 133 -17.85 -12.54 31.47
C LEU A 133 -17.37 -13.77 32.24
N SER A 134 -18.24 -14.36 33.06
CA SER A 134 -18.00 -15.57 33.86
C SER A 134 -19.32 -16.10 34.41
N MET A 135 -19.36 -17.38 34.80
CA MET A 135 -20.53 -17.97 35.48
C MET A 135 -20.93 -17.19 36.75
N ALA A 136 -19.96 -16.71 37.52
CA ALA A 136 -20.24 -15.92 38.73
C ALA A 136 -20.93 -14.59 38.42
N SER A 137 -20.49 -13.87 37.37
CA SER A 137 -21.12 -12.62 36.96
C SER A 137 -22.56 -12.83 36.45
N PHE A 138 -22.80 -13.95 35.76
CA PHE A 138 -24.11 -14.36 35.29
C PHE A 138 -25.06 -14.70 36.46
N GLU A 139 -24.61 -15.50 37.42
CA GLU A 139 -25.40 -15.85 38.61
C GLU A 139 -25.75 -14.63 39.47
N GLN A 140 -24.82 -13.69 39.60
CA GLN A 140 -25.06 -12.43 40.29
C GLN A 140 -26.16 -11.62 39.61
N ALA A 141 -26.15 -11.54 38.28
CA ALA A 141 -27.20 -10.88 37.51
C ALA A 141 -28.55 -11.60 37.65
N CYS A 142 -28.59 -12.94 37.60
CA CYS A 142 -29.79 -13.73 37.86
C CYS A 142 -30.37 -13.45 39.25
N THR A 143 -29.53 -13.32 40.27
CA THR A 143 -29.97 -13.01 41.65
C THR A 143 -30.67 -11.65 41.72
N LYS A 144 -30.14 -10.65 41.01
CA LYS A 144 -30.73 -9.31 40.94
C LYS A 144 -32.07 -9.31 40.19
N MET A 145 -32.12 -10.05 39.08
CA MET A 145 -33.35 -10.27 38.31
C MET A 145 -34.47 -10.90 39.14
N ILE A 146 -34.15 -11.91 39.94
CA ILE A 146 -35.14 -12.55 40.83
C ILE A 146 -35.78 -11.54 41.77
N SER A 147 -34.99 -10.64 42.33
CA SER A 147 -35.48 -9.57 43.20
C SER A 147 -36.34 -8.56 42.44
N ASP A 148 -35.85 -8.06 41.30
CA ASP A 148 -36.49 -6.97 40.55
C ASP A 148 -37.78 -7.41 39.84
N PHE A 149 -37.87 -8.67 39.40
CA PHE A 149 -39.01 -9.24 38.69
C PHE A 149 -39.96 -10.01 39.62
N GLY A 150 -39.63 -10.14 40.91
CA GLY A 150 -40.43 -10.87 41.89
C GLY A 150 -40.56 -12.36 41.56
N ILE A 151 -39.49 -12.98 41.06
CA ILE A 151 -39.51 -14.40 40.64
C ILE A 151 -39.51 -15.29 41.88
N GLU A 152 -40.55 -16.09 42.06
CA GLU A 152 -40.62 -17.07 43.15
C GLU A 152 -39.59 -18.20 42.94
N ARG A 153 -38.73 -18.42 43.93
CA ARG A 153 -37.79 -19.55 43.98
C ARG A 153 -38.47 -20.77 44.60
N LYS A 154 -38.24 -21.95 44.04
CA LYS A 154 -38.72 -23.22 44.60
C LYS A 154 -37.66 -23.81 45.54
N GLY A 155 -37.88 -23.73 46.86
CA GLY A 155 -36.95 -24.28 47.85
C GLY A 155 -35.54 -23.65 47.75
N GLU A 156 -34.50 -24.48 47.69
CA GLU A 156 -33.09 -24.05 47.55
C GLU A 156 -32.61 -23.96 46.09
N GLU A 157 -33.52 -23.93 45.11
CA GLU A 157 -33.21 -23.78 43.67
C GLU A 157 -32.26 -22.60 43.40
N ALA A 158 -31.18 -22.80 42.64
CA ALA A 158 -30.20 -21.76 42.38
C ALA A 158 -30.80 -20.61 41.54
N PRO A 159 -30.27 -19.37 41.66
CA PRO A 159 -30.81 -18.21 40.94
C PRO A 159 -30.92 -18.38 39.42
N LYS A 160 -29.93 -19.04 38.80
CA LYS A 160 -29.90 -19.33 37.37
C LYS A 160 -31.02 -20.28 36.92
N ASP A 161 -31.36 -21.28 37.74
CA ASP A 161 -32.42 -22.24 37.43
C ASP A 161 -33.80 -21.58 37.53
N ALA A 162 -34.02 -20.81 38.59
CA ALA A 162 -35.27 -20.05 38.77
C ALA A 162 -35.48 -19.03 37.64
N PHE A 163 -34.41 -18.36 37.20
CA PHE A 163 -34.43 -17.42 36.08
C PHE A 163 -34.77 -18.11 34.75
N ASN A 164 -34.08 -19.22 34.43
CA ASN A 164 -34.37 -20.02 33.24
C ASN A 164 -35.83 -20.50 33.23
N ARG A 165 -36.31 -21.04 34.36
CA ARG A 165 -37.70 -21.48 34.53
C ARG A 165 -38.70 -20.34 34.31
N PHE A 166 -38.40 -19.13 34.79
CA PHE A 166 -39.27 -17.97 34.59
C PHE A 166 -39.37 -17.59 33.12
N LEU A 167 -38.26 -17.46 32.40
CA LEU A 167 -38.27 -17.05 30.99
C LEU A 167 -38.94 -18.07 30.04
N ASN A 168 -38.89 -19.37 30.39
CA ASN A 168 -39.63 -20.42 29.71
C ASN A 168 -41.15 -20.40 29.99
N SER A 169 -41.61 -19.66 31.01
CA SER A 169 -43.02 -19.62 31.39
C SER A 169 -43.78 -18.51 30.66
N GLU A 170 -45.09 -18.71 30.47
CA GLU A 170 -45.97 -17.69 29.89
C GLU A 170 -46.00 -16.39 30.71
N LYS A 171 -45.69 -16.46 32.02
CA LYS A 171 -45.63 -15.29 32.91
C LYS A 171 -44.55 -14.28 32.49
N ALA A 172 -43.48 -14.72 31.83
CA ALA A 172 -42.44 -13.82 31.34
C ALA A 172 -42.94 -12.93 30.18
N GLY A 173 -43.94 -13.40 29.42
CA GLY A 173 -44.36 -12.82 28.15
C GLY A 173 -43.21 -12.67 27.15
N LYS A 174 -43.33 -11.75 26.20
CA LYS A 174 -42.27 -11.50 25.22
C LYS A 174 -41.07 -10.82 25.90
N TRP A 175 -39.86 -11.29 25.60
CA TRP A 175 -38.64 -10.72 26.17
C TRP A 175 -37.51 -10.63 25.13
N PHE A 176 -36.61 -9.67 25.35
CA PHE A 176 -35.39 -9.46 24.60
C PHE A 176 -34.19 -9.50 25.55
N LEU A 177 -33.35 -10.51 25.40
CA LEU A 177 -32.18 -10.80 26.22
C LEU A 177 -30.91 -10.39 25.50
N ILE A 178 -30.05 -9.65 26.18
CA ILE A 178 -28.72 -9.28 25.67
C ILE A 178 -27.68 -9.99 26.52
N MET A 179 -26.89 -10.86 25.89
CA MET A 179 -25.76 -11.56 26.49
C MET A 179 -24.48 -10.82 26.09
N ASP A 180 -23.97 -9.97 26.98
CA ASP A 180 -22.84 -9.07 26.67
C ASP A 180 -21.48 -9.69 27.07
N ASN A 181 -20.47 -9.53 26.21
CA ASN A 181 -19.10 -10.04 26.36
C ASN A 181 -19.03 -11.57 26.50
N ALA A 182 -19.75 -12.28 25.64
CA ALA A 182 -19.70 -13.73 25.53
C ALA A 182 -18.45 -14.16 24.75
N ASP A 183 -17.26 -13.91 25.30
CA ASP A 183 -15.98 -14.05 24.57
C ASP A 183 -15.36 -15.45 24.70
N ASP A 184 -15.72 -16.19 25.74
CA ASP A 184 -15.13 -17.49 26.09
C ASP A 184 -16.12 -18.66 25.89
N ILE A 185 -15.72 -19.63 25.07
CA ILE A 185 -16.54 -20.79 24.73
C ILE A 185 -16.70 -21.73 25.93
N GLU A 186 -15.68 -21.84 26.80
CA GLU A 186 -15.72 -22.72 27.97
C GLU A 186 -16.67 -22.15 29.03
N THR A 187 -16.70 -20.84 29.24
CA THR A 187 -17.70 -20.18 30.09
C THR A 187 -19.14 -20.41 29.57
N LEU A 188 -19.33 -20.42 28.25
CA LEU A 188 -20.65 -20.60 27.64
C LEU A 188 -21.15 -22.04 27.64
N TYR A 189 -20.30 -23.02 27.34
CA TYR A 189 -20.71 -24.42 27.16
C TYR A 189 -20.18 -25.37 28.25
N GLY A 190 -19.21 -24.93 29.05
CA GLY A 190 -18.47 -25.78 29.99
C GLY A 190 -17.33 -26.52 29.31
N THR A 191 -16.59 -27.29 30.11
CA THR A 191 -15.53 -28.19 29.61
C THR A 191 -15.98 -29.64 29.75
N ALA A 192 -15.23 -30.58 29.17
CA ALA A 192 -15.49 -32.01 29.34
C ALA A 192 -15.43 -32.46 30.82
N GLU A 193 -14.62 -31.76 31.63
CA GLU A 193 -14.39 -32.06 33.05
C GLU A 193 -15.37 -31.31 33.96
N ALA A 194 -15.84 -30.13 33.54
CA ALA A 194 -16.82 -29.32 34.24
C ALA A 194 -17.96 -28.94 33.28
N PRO A 195 -18.90 -29.86 33.01
CA PRO A 195 -20.05 -29.57 32.17
C PRO A 195 -20.96 -28.56 32.88
N GLY A 196 -21.55 -27.65 32.10
CA GLY A 196 -22.57 -26.75 32.60
C GLY A 196 -22.27 -25.26 32.48
N GLY A 197 -21.93 -24.83 31.26
CA GLY A 197 -21.76 -23.41 30.93
C GLY A 197 -23.07 -22.62 30.90
N ILE A 198 -22.96 -21.31 30.72
CA ILE A 198 -24.09 -20.36 30.77
C ILE A 198 -25.23 -20.74 29.79
N ASN A 199 -24.89 -21.26 28.61
CA ASN A 199 -25.86 -21.54 27.54
C ASN A 199 -26.94 -22.56 27.94
N GLN A 200 -26.70 -23.43 28.93
CA GLN A 200 -27.72 -24.37 29.41
C GLN A 200 -28.86 -23.69 30.20
N PHE A 201 -28.63 -22.47 30.68
CA PHE A 201 -29.58 -21.68 31.45
C PHE A 201 -30.27 -20.60 30.60
N ILE A 202 -29.98 -20.56 29.30
CA ILE A 202 -30.60 -19.65 28.36
C ILE A 202 -31.79 -20.39 27.72
N PRO A 203 -33.01 -19.83 27.75
CA PRO A 203 -34.19 -20.48 27.20
C PRO A 203 -34.11 -20.55 25.67
N ASP A 204 -34.70 -21.62 25.13
CA ASP A 204 -34.93 -21.80 23.70
C ASP A 204 -36.46 -21.81 23.49
N CYS A 205 -37.05 -20.63 23.26
CA CYS A 205 -38.49 -20.47 23.15
C CYS A 205 -38.90 -19.42 22.12
N ASP A 206 -40.09 -19.62 21.52
CA ASP A 206 -40.55 -18.82 20.38
C ASP A 206 -40.94 -17.37 20.70
N HIS A 207 -41.09 -17.04 22.00
CA HIS A 207 -41.46 -15.71 22.47
C HIS A 207 -40.26 -14.88 22.98
N GLY A 208 -39.04 -15.41 22.86
CA GLY A 208 -37.80 -14.78 23.28
C GLY A 208 -36.86 -14.46 22.13
N TYR A 209 -36.13 -13.35 22.25
CA TYR A 209 -35.06 -12.98 21.32
C TYR A 209 -33.77 -12.74 22.08
N ILE A 210 -32.65 -13.20 21.52
CA ILE A 210 -31.33 -13.12 22.17
C ILE A 210 -30.32 -12.47 21.24
N LEU A 211 -29.66 -11.42 21.73
CA LEU A 211 -28.49 -10.81 21.11
C LEU A 211 -27.24 -11.15 21.92
N PHE A 212 -26.26 -11.78 21.27
CA PHE A 212 -24.94 -12.00 21.83
C PHE A 212 -23.96 -10.94 21.33
N THR A 213 -23.15 -10.36 22.21
CA THR A 213 -21.96 -9.59 21.80
C THR A 213 -20.72 -10.41 22.11
N THR A 214 -19.82 -10.54 21.14
CA THR A 214 -18.60 -11.36 21.32
C THR A 214 -17.45 -10.85 20.45
N ARG A 215 -16.22 -11.13 20.87
CA ARG A 215 -15.00 -10.95 20.08
C ARG A 215 -14.63 -12.20 19.31
N SER A 216 -15.21 -13.36 19.65
CA SER A 216 -14.88 -14.65 19.08
C SER A 216 -15.92 -15.06 18.03
N LEU A 217 -15.48 -15.21 16.78
CA LEU A 217 -16.32 -15.78 15.72
C LEU A 217 -16.73 -17.23 16.02
N GLU A 218 -15.88 -18.01 16.70
CA GLU A 218 -16.22 -19.38 17.12
C GLU A 218 -17.43 -19.39 18.06
N VAL A 219 -17.45 -18.46 19.02
CA VAL A 219 -18.61 -18.29 19.90
C VAL A 219 -19.82 -17.82 19.10
N ALA A 220 -19.67 -16.83 18.21
CA ALA A 220 -20.77 -16.32 17.40
C ALA A 220 -21.43 -17.42 16.55
N VAL A 221 -20.64 -18.28 15.91
CA VAL A 221 -21.12 -19.44 15.15
C VAL A 221 -21.82 -20.45 16.05
N SER A 222 -21.27 -20.71 17.25
CA SER A 222 -21.87 -21.65 18.19
C SER A 222 -23.24 -21.19 18.72
N VAL A 223 -23.41 -19.89 18.98
CA VAL A 223 -24.64 -19.35 19.60
C VAL A 223 -25.69 -18.85 18.62
N ALA A 224 -25.32 -18.47 17.39
CA ALA A 224 -26.24 -17.87 16.41
C ALA A 224 -26.21 -18.55 15.03
N GLN A 225 -25.38 -19.57 14.83
CA GLN A 225 -25.24 -20.31 13.58
C GLN A 225 -24.94 -19.40 12.37
N SER A 226 -25.97 -19.03 11.60
CA SER A 226 -25.85 -18.18 10.41
C SER A 226 -26.26 -16.72 10.64
N ASN A 227 -26.93 -16.40 11.75
CA ASN A 227 -27.39 -15.05 12.08
C ASN A 227 -26.28 -14.21 12.73
N ILE A 228 -25.19 -14.00 12.01
CA ILE A 228 -23.99 -13.32 12.50
C ILE A 228 -23.82 -11.99 11.78
N VAL A 229 -23.80 -10.90 12.55
CA VAL A 229 -23.46 -9.56 12.05
C VAL A 229 -22.02 -9.26 12.44
N LYS A 230 -21.14 -9.14 11.43
CA LYS A 230 -19.74 -8.75 11.62
C LYS A 230 -19.63 -7.22 11.65
N LEU A 231 -19.07 -6.69 12.74
CA LEU A 231 -18.88 -5.26 12.94
C LEU A 231 -17.43 -4.87 12.67
N SER A 232 -17.23 -4.12 11.58
CA SER A 232 -15.96 -3.51 11.19
C SER A 232 -15.73 -2.17 11.89
N GLU A 233 -14.61 -1.52 11.63
CA GLU A 233 -14.28 -0.16 12.06
C GLU A 233 -15.36 0.86 11.64
N MET A 234 -15.35 2.05 12.25
CA MET A 234 -16.29 3.11 11.86
C MET A 234 -15.92 3.63 10.47
N ASN A 235 -16.93 3.99 9.69
CA ASN A 235 -16.66 4.75 8.46
C ASN A 235 -16.17 6.16 8.83
N ASP A 236 -15.59 6.83 7.85
CA ASP A 236 -14.98 8.16 8.05
C ASP A 236 -15.98 9.20 8.58
N GLU A 237 -17.21 9.22 8.07
CA GLU A 237 -18.27 10.15 8.48
C GLU A 237 -18.65 9.97 9.96
N ASP A 238 -18.93 8.72 10.36
CA ASP A 238 -19.30 8.36 11.72
C ASP A 238 -18.14 8.63 12.69
N ALA A 239 -16.90 8.34 12.30
CA ALA A 239 -15.71 8.55 13.12
C ALA A 239 -15.44 10.04 13.37
N LYS A 240 -15.56 10.88 12.32
CA LYS A 240 -15.49 12.33 12.43
C LYS A 240 -16.59 12.88 13.32
N ALA A 241 -17.82 12.38 13.17
CA ALA A 241 -18.94 12.80 13.99
C ALA A 241 -18.74 12.43 15.48
N LEU A 242 -18.21 11.24 15.76
CA LEU A 242 -17.86 10.81 17.12
C LEU A 242 -16.76 11.69 17.73
N LEU A 243 -15.68 11.96 16.99
CA LEU A 243 -14.60 12.84 17.43
C LEU A 243 -15.12 14.26 17.71
N MET A 244 -15.94 14.81 16.81
CA MET A 244 -16.55 16.13 16.97
C MET A 244 -17.43 16.22 18.21
N GLY A 245 -18.28 15.21 18.44
CA GLY A 245 -19.11 15.13 19.65
C GLY A 245 -18.30 14.97 20.93
N SER A 246 -17.05 14.51 20.78
CA SER A 246 -16.14 14.20 21.87
C SER A 246 -15.09 15.27 22.13
N LEU A 247 -14.93 16.36 21.36
CA LEU A 247 -13.95 17.44 21.63
C LEU A 247 -14.56 18.64 22.36
N ILE A 248 -13.76 19.41 23.12
CA ILE A 248 -14.19 20.66 23.78
C ILE A 248 -14.15 21.84 22.80
N GLU A 249 -13.03 22.01 22.10
CA GLU A 249 -12.83 23.08 21.12
C GLU A 249 -13.17 22.59 19.72
N LYS A 250 -14.35 22.99 19.22
CA LYS A 250 -14.80 22.64 17.87
C LYS A 250 -13.98 23.31 16.77
N ASP A 251 -13.20 24.34 17.12
CA ASP A 251 -12.40 25.15 16.20
C ASP A 251 -11.20 24.36 15.63
N GLN A 252 -10.74 23.33 16.35
CA GLN A 252 -9.66 22.43 15.91
C GLN A 252 -10.07 21.50 14.75
N MET A 253 -11.36 21.43 14.41
CA MET A 253 -11.89 20.62 13.29
C MET A 253 -11.73 21.29 11.92
N GLN A 254 -11.17 22.51 11.85
CA GLN A 254 -10.99 23.23 10.59
C GLN A 254 -9.88 22.61 9.71
N ASP A 255 -8.91 21.92 10.32
CA ASP A 255 -7.87 21.20 9.59
C ASP A 255 -8.31 19.75 9.34
N THR A 256 -9.06 19.54 8.27
CA THR A 256 -9.57 18.23 7.89
C THR A 256 -8.44 17.22 7.65
N ALA A 257 -7.27 17.65 7.16
CA ALA A 257 -6.14 16.76 6.92
C ALA A 257 -5.53 16.23 8.23
N LEU A 258 -5.43 17.07 9.26
CA LEU A 258 -4.99 16.63 10.59
C LEU A 258 -5.98 15.66 11.24
N ILE A 259 -7.28 15.90 11.08
CA ILE A 259 -8.32 15.01 11.61
C ILE A 259 -8.28 13.65 10.89
N ASP A 260 -8.19 13.64 9.56
CA ASP A 260 -8.08 12.42 8.76
C ASP A 260 -6.86 11.60 9.21
N LYS A 261 -5.73 12.27 9.42
CA LYS A 261 -4.49 11.65 9.92
C LYS A 261 -4.69 11.05 11.33
N LEU A 262 -5.32 11.78 12.26
CA LEU A 262 -5.60 11.25 13.59
C LEU A 262 -6.51 10.01 13.54
N LEU A 263 -7.60 10.07 12.77
CA LEU A 263 -8.53 8.95 12.66
C LEU A 263 -7.88 7.73 12.01
N GLN A 264 -6.98 7.94 11.06
CA GLN A 264 -6.17 6.88 10.46
C GLN A 264 -5.24 6.22 11.49
N GLU A 265 -4.55 6.99 12.33
CA GLU A 265 -3.66 6.47 13.38
C GLU A 265 -4.44 5.74 14.50
N LEU A 266 -5.63 6.25 14.85
CA LEU A 266 -6.55 5.59 15.78
C LEU A 266 -7.38 4.48 15.10
N ALA A 267 -7.11 4.25 13.82
CA ALA A 267 -7.70 3.25 12.96
C ALA A 267 -9.23 3.17 13.04
N TYR A 268 -9.89 4.32 13.14
CA TYR A 268 -11.34 4.45 13.16
C TYR A 268 -12.03 3.61 14.27
N LEU A 269 -11.31 3.28 15.35
CA LEU A 269 -11.87 2.55 16.48
C LEU A 269 -12.56 3.53 17.46
N PRO A 270 -13.87 3.39 17.73
CA PRO A 270 -14.60 4.32 18.60
C PRO A 270 -13.98 4.45 20.01
N LEU A 271 -13.48 3.34 20.57
CA LEU A 271 -12.83 3.37 21.88
C LEU A 271 -11.49 4.14 21.84
N ALA A 272 -10.71 4.01 20.76
CA ALA A 272 -9.47 4.76 20.59
C ALA A 272 -9.75 6.26 20.41
N ILE A 273 -10.76 6.61 19.61
CA ILE A 273 -11.19 8.00 19.37
C ILE A 273 -11.65 8.67 20.67
N THR A 274 -12.47 7.98 21.45
CA THR A 274 -12.98 8.52 22.73
C THR A 274 -11.88 8.65 23.78
N GLN A 275 -10.92 7.72 23.83
CA GLN A 275 -9.73 7.83 24.68
C GLN A 275 -8.82 8.98 24.28
N ALA A 276 -8.49 9.11 23.00
CA ALA A 276 -7.70 10.22 22.49
C ALA A 276 -8.38 11.57 22.83
N SER A 277 -9.70 11.64 22.60
CA SER A 277 -10.50 12.82 22.94
C SER A 277 -10.45 13.14 24.44
N ALA A 278 -10.60 12.13 25.30
CA ALA A 278 -10.54 12.31 26.75
C ALA A 278 -9.14 12.73 27.21
N TYR A 279 -8.08 12.16 26.64
CA TYR A 279 -6.70 12.52 26.92
C TYR A 279 -6.40 13.97 26.53
N MET A 280 -6.81 14.37 25.31
CA MET A 280 -6.65 15.75 24.84
C MET A 280 -7.36 16.74 25.76
N LYS A 281 -8.57 16.40 26.24
CA LYS A 281 -9.31 17.23 27.20
C LYS A 281 -8.62 17.36 28.55
N VAL A 282 -8.20 16.24 29.13
CA VAL A 282 -7.64 16.21 30.48
C VAL A 282 -6.30 16.93 30.54
N ASN A 283 -5.51 16.82 29.47
CA ASN A 283 -4.18 17.44 29.40
C ASN A 283 -4.18 18.80 28.69
N GLU A 284 -5.34 19.27 28.21
CA GLU A 284 -5.49 20.54 27.49
C GLU A 284 -4.54 20.69 26.28
N ILE A 285 -4.34 19.60 25.54
CA ILE A 285 -3.47 19.57 24.35
C ILE A 285 -4.28 19.55 23.04
N SER A 286 -3.67 20.04 21.96
CA SER A 286 -4.28 20.04 20.62
C SER A 286 -4.18 18.67 19.92
N VAL A 287 -5.00 18.46 18.89
CA VAL A 287 -4.89 17.28 17.99
C VAL A 287 -3.49 17.10 17.42
N ASN A 288 -2.84 18.19 17.00
CA ASN A 288 -1.48 18.14 16.44
C ASN A 288 -0.44 17.71 17.48
N GLU A 289 -0.59 18.18 18.73
CA GLU A 289 0.29 17.79 19.83
C GLU A 289 0.06 16.34 20.25
N TYR A 290 -1.19 15.89 20.30
CA TYR A 290 -1.51 14.48 20.52
C TYR A 290 -0.90 13.58 19.45
N LEU A 291 -1.06 13.93 18.16
CA LEU A 291 -0.43 13.23 17.05
C LEU A 291 1.09 13.18 17.19
N ARG A 292 1.72 14.27 17.64
CA ARG A 292 3.17 14.30 17.86
C ARG A 292 3.60 13.32 18.95
N ILE A 293 2.84 13.18 20.04
CA ILE A 293 3.12 12.20 21.10
C ILE A 293 2.88 10.78 20.57
N LEU A 294 1.75 10.56 19.90
CA LEU A 294 1.36 9.27 19.33
C LEU A 294 2.38 8.74 18.31
N GLN A 295 3.01 9.63 17.53
CA GLN A 295 3.99 9.29 16.50
C GLN A 295 5.45 9.37 16.99
N ASN A 296 5.70 9.65 18.28
CA ASN A 296 7.05 9.86 18.78
C ASN A 296 7.82 8.54 18.95
N THR A 297 7.29 7.63 19.77
CA THR A 297 7.83 6.29 19.98
C THR A 297 6.72 5.26 20.14
N ASP A 298 7.00 3.99 19.83
CA ASP A 298 6.04 2.90 20.07
C ASP A 298 5.62 2.81 21.54
N GLN A 299 6.53 3.17 22.46
CA GLN A 299 6.26 3.22 23.90
C GLN A 299 5.25 4.32 24.26
N ASP A 300 5.41 5.53 23.71
CA ASP A 300 4.46 6.64 23.94
C ASP A 300 3.06 6.28 23.41
N MET A 301 2.99 5.64 22.23
CA MET A 301 1.71 5.16 21.67
C MET A 301 1.03 4.16 22.59
N VAL A 302 1.76 3.16 23.09
CA VAL A 302 1.20 2.15 24.00
C VAL A 302 0.75 2.77 25.31
N GLU A 303 1.53 3.70 25.89
CA GLU A 303 1.13 4.42 27.10
C GLU A 303 -0.17 5.20 26.89
N LEU A 304 -0.32 5.89 25.75
CA LEU A 304 -1.55 6.59 25.38
C LEU A 304 -2.74 5.64 25.22
N LEU A 305 -2.57 4.50 24.55
CA LEU A 305 -3.63 3.49 24.35
C LEU A 305 -3.95 2.67 25.61
N SER A 306 -3.07 2.71 26.61
CA SER A 306 -3.23 2.09 27.92
C SER A 306 -3.88 3.05 28.94
N CYS A 307 -4.00 4.34 28.60
CA CYS A 307 -4.69 5.33 29.43
C CYS A 307 -6.21 5.12 29.35
N GLY A 308 -6.71 4.31 30.29
CA GLY A 308 -8.15 4.09 30.44
C GLY A 308 -8.83 5.28 31.13
N PHE A 309 -9.86 5.83 30.49
CA PHE A 309 -10.75 6.80 31.13
C PHE A 309 -12.00 6.09 31.62
N ARG A 310 -12.51 6.48 32.80
CA ARG A 310 -13.76 5.91 33.32
C ARG A 310 -14.94 6.36 32.45
N ASP A 311 -15.66 5.40 31.89
CA ASP A 311 -16.99 5.61 31.32
C ASP A 311 -18.01 4.68 32.01
N SER A 312 -19.26 5.12 32.06
CA SER A 312 -20.44 4.52 32.70
C SER A 312 -20.87 3.15 32.14
N THR A 313 -20.15 2.62 31.16
CA THR A 313 -20.51 1.42 30.39
C THR A 313 -19.58 0.22 30.63
N HIS A 314 -18.55 0.36 31.48
CA HIS A 314 -17.58 -0.70 31.76
C HIS A 314 -17.85 -1.36 33.12
N TYR A 315 -17.72 -2.69 33.19
CA TYR A 315 -17.92 -3.46 34.43
C TYR A 315 -16.75 -3.29 35.43
N ASP A 316 -15.55 -3.00 34.93
CA ASP A 316 -14.33 -2.75 35.70
C ASP A 316 -13.57 -1.53 35.12
N PRO A 317 -13.06 -0.59 35.94
CA PRO A 317 -12.12 0.45 35.53
C PRO A 317 -10.96 0.00 34.62
N SER A 318 -10.52 -1.27 34.68
CA SER A 318 -9.46 -1.82 33.84
C SER A 318 -9.84 -2.04 32.36
N GLN A 319 -11.14 -2.07 32.03
CA GLN A 319 -11.64 -2.30 30.66
C GLN A 319 -11.70 -1.03 29.78
N GLY A 320 -11.41 0.14 30.37
CA GLY A 320 -11.54 1.43 29.69
C GLY A 320 -10.38 1.81 28.77
N ALA A 321 -9.37 0.95 28.58
CA ALA A 321 -8.19 1.17 27.72
C ALA A 321 -8.21 0.24 26.50
N VAL A 322 -7.84 0.72 25.31
CA VAL A 322 -7.85 -0.11 24.09
C VAL A 322 -6.85 -1.25 24.23
N ALA A 323 -5.65 -0.97 24.73
CA ALA A 323 -4.59 -1.96 24.90
C ALA A 323 -4.97 -3.10 25.86
N THR A 324 -5.63 -2.81 26.99
CA THR A 324 -6.07 -3.87 27.93
C THR A 324 -7.10 -4.79 27.30
N THR A 325 -7.97 -4.29 26.41
CA THR A 325 -8.91 -5.16 25.72
C THR A 325 -8.19 -6.21 24.86
N TRP A 326 -7.12 -5.84 24.16
CA TRP A 326 -6.36 -6.79 23.34
C TRP A 326 -5.49 -7.73 24.18
N ILE A 327 -4.86 -7.23 25.25
CA ILE A 327 -4.04 -8.05 26.16
C ILE A 327 -4.86 -9.21 26.75
N VAL A 328 -6.12 -8.97 27.12
CA VAL A 328 -7.01 -10.04 27.60
C VAL A 328 -7.22 -11.11 26.52
N SER A 329 -7.47 -10.70 25.28
CA SER A 329 -7.64 -11.62 24.16
C SER A 329 -6.33 -12.34 23.79
N PHE A 330 -5.17 -11.69 23.87
CA PHE A 330 -3.87 -12.35 23.68
C PHE A 330 -3.63 -13.46 24.72
N ASN A 331 -3.91 -13.18 25.99
CA ASN A 331 -3.79 -14.16 27.06
C ASN A 331 -4.75 -15.35 26.89
N GLN A 332 -5.98 -15.11 26.44
CA GLN A 332 -6.93 -16.17 26.12
C GLN A 332 -6.44 -17.05 24.96
N ILE A 333 -5.99 -16.44 23.87
CA ILE A 333 -5.44 -17.19 22.72
C ILE A 333 -4.23 -18.01 23.15
N ARG A 334 -3.33 -17.46 23.97
CA ARG A 334 -2.18 -18.20 24.50
C ARG A 334 -2.59 -19.39 25.36
N ALA A 335 -3.64 -19.25 26.17
CA ALA A 335 -4.12 -20.33 27.04
C ALA A 335 -4.82 -21.46 26.28
N LEU A 336 -5.63 -21.13 25.26
CA LEU A 336 -6.50 -22.08 24.57
C LEU A 336 -5.95 -22.57 23.22
N HIS A 337 -5.10 -21.76 22.58
CA HIS A 337 -4.65 -21.94 21.19
C HIS A 337 -3.17 -21.54 21.03
N GLU A 338 -2.27 -22.33 21.59
CA GLU A 338 -0.81 -22.10 21.54
C GLU A 338 -0.30 -21.83 20.11
N ASP A 339 -0.70 -22.67 19.14
CA ASP A 339 -0.37 -22.52 17.72
C ASP A 339 -0.78 -21.13 17.15
N ALA A 340 -1.94 -20.60 17.57
CA ALA A 340 -2.42 -19.28 17.16
C ALA A 340 -1.65 -18.14 17.85
N ALA A 341 -1.26 -18.31 19.11
CA ALA A 341 -0.42 -17.35 19.81
C ALA A 341 0.98 -17.24 19.17
N THR A 342 1.60 -18.37 18.83
CA THR A 342 2.88 -18.41 18.11
C THR A 342 2.75 -17.72 16.74
N LEU A 343 1.69 -18.02 15.99
CA LEU A 343 1.42 -17.37 14.71
C LEU A 343 1.25 -15.86 14.84
N LEU A 344 0.47 -15.40 15.82
CA LEU A 344 0.24 -13.98 16.10
C LEU A 344 1.57 -13.26 16.38
N SER A 345 2.39 -13.85 17.24
CA SER A 345 3.69 -13.30 17.62
C SER A 345 4.67 -13.23 16.45
N ILE A 346 4.77 -14.26 15.61
CA ILE A 346 5.64 -14.25 14.41
C ILE A 346 5.14 -13.26 13.37
N THR A 347 3.82 -13.17 13.18
CA THR A 347 3.22 -12.25 12.20
C THR A 347 3.50 -10.79 12.57
N ALA A 348 3.62 -10.48 13.87
CA ALA A 348 4.02 -9.15 14.36
C ALA A 348 5.50 -8.79 14.09
N CYS A 349 6.32 -9.72 13.60
CA CYS A 349 7.67 -9.45 13.10
C CYS A 349 7.68 -9.08 11.60
N LEU A 350 6.60 -9.39 10.87
CA LEU A 350 6.47 -9.18 9.44
C LEU A 350 5.82 -7.82 9.13
N GLU A 351 5.87 -7.39 7.87
CA GLU A 351 5.09 -6.22 7.46
C GLU A 351 3.59 -6.50 7.67
N PRO A 352 2.83 -5.66 8.43
CA PRO A 352 1.46 -5.96 8.84
C PRO A 352 0.46 -6.08 7.69
N LYS A 353 0.81 -5.69 6.47
CA LYS A 353 -0.10 -5.69 5.32
C LYS A 353 0.37 -6.66 4.24
N ALA A 354 -0.60 -7.24 3.54
CA ALA A 354 -0.43 -8.11 2.39
C ALA A 354 0.44 -9.35 2.67
N ILE A 355 0.29 -9.94 3.86
CA ILE A 355 1.08 -11.10 4.33
C ILE A 355 0.61 -12.35 3.58
N PRO A 356 1.42 -12.95 2.70
CA PRO A 356 1.04 -14.17 2.01
C PRO A 356 1.00 -15.36 2.96
N ARG A 357 0.05 -16.28 2.77
CA ARG A 357 -0.08 -17.51 3.58
C ARG A 357 1.24 -18.30 3.65
N ALA A 358 2.00 -18.30 2.57
CA ALA A 358 3.28 -18.99 2.46
C ALA A 358 4.38 -18.45 3.40
N LEU A 359 4.21 -17.24 3.95
CA LEU A 359 5.11 -16.67 4.96
C LEU A 359 4.72 -17.02 6.40
N PHE A 360 3.64 -17.78 6.59
CA PHE A 360 3.28 -18.29 7.91
C PHE A 360 4.05 -19.57 8.24
N PRO A 361 4.56 -19.69 9.49
CA PRO A 361 5.39 -20.81 9.91
C PRO A 361 4.64 -22.14 9.81
N ARG A 362 5.41 -23.22 9.57
CA ARG A 362 4.88 -24.58 9.61
C ARG A 362 4.57 -24.99 11.05
N LEU A 363 3.29 -25.02 11.42
CA LEU A 363 2.80 -25.45 12.74
C LEU A 363 2.60 -26.98 12.83
N GLY A 364 3.48 -27.76 12.20
CA GLY A 364 3.44 -29.23 12.17
C GLY A 364 2.42 -29.86 11.21
N SER A 365 1.29 -29.20 10.90
CA SER A 365 0.35 -29.63 9.85
C SER A 365 -0.46 -28.46 9.27
N GLU A 366 -0.94 -28.60 8.03
CA GLU A 366 -1.84 -27.62 7.40
C GLU A 366 -3.15 -27.41 8.16
N GLN A 367 -3.67 -28.45 8.83
CA GLN A 367 -4.87 -28.34 9.65
C GLN A 367 -4.64 -27.41 10.86
N LYS A 368 -3.49 -27.56 11.53
CA LYS A 368 -3.11 -26.70 12.66
C LYS A 368 -2.93 -25.24 12.21
N LEU A 369 -2.23 -25.02 11.10
CA LEU A 369 -2.07 -23.68 10.52
C LEU A 369 -3.42 -23.05 10.16
N THR A 370 -4.29 -23.80 9.49
CA THR A 370 -5.62 -23.33 9.12
C THR A 370 -6.47 -23.00 10.34
N ARG A 371 -6.41 -23.81 11.39
CA ARG A 371 -7.07 -23.53 12.67
C ARG A 371 -6.52 -22.27 13.33
N ALA A 372 -5.20 -22.13 13.41
CA ALA A 372 -4.53 -20.96 13.99
C ALA A 372 -4.93 -19.67 13.28
N ILE A 373 -4.87 -19.65 11.94
CA ILE A 373 -5.36 -18.53 11.12
C ILE A 373 -6.84 -18.26 11.39
N GLY A 374 -7.66 -19.32 11.40
CA GLY A 374 -9.09 -19.23 11.70
C GLY A 374 -9.37 -18.60 13.05
N THR A 375 -8.63 -18.98 14.10
CA THR A 375 -8.71 -18.38 15.43
C THR A 375 -8.35 -16.89 15.37
N LEU A 376 -7.21 -16.52 14.78
CA LEU A 376 -6.80 -15.11 14.70
C LEU A 376 -7.76 -14.24 13.89
N CYS A 377 -8.32 -14.78 12.80
CA CYS A 377 -9.41 -14.13 12.06
C CYS A 377 -10.70 -14.07 12.89
N GLY A 378 -10.97 -15.10 13.69
CA GLY A 378 -12.12 -15.14 14.58
C GLY A 378 -12.10 -14.05 15.65
N TYR A 379 -10.91 -13.70 16.14
CA TYR A 379 -10.68 -12.56 17.04
C TYR A 379 -10.51 -11.22 16.31
N SER A 380 -10.58 -11.20 14.98
CA SER A 380 -10.31 -10.03 14.13
C SER A 380 -8.90 -9.46 14.28
N PHE A 381 -7.91 -10.27 14.70
CA PHE A 381 -6.50 -9.87 14.72
C PHE A 381 -5.83 -10.03 13.36
N LEU A 382 -6.35 -10.93 12.53
CA LEU A 382 -6.02 -11.04 11.12
C LEU A 382 -7.28 -10.86 10.27
N SER A 383 -7.14 -10.16 9.15
CA SER A 383 -8.18 -9.99 8.15
C SER A 383 -7.74 -10.67 6.86
N LYS A 384 -8.60 -11.53 6.31
CA LYS A 384 -8.35 -12.22 5.05
C LYS A 384 -8.75 -11.32 3.88
N ARG A 385 -7.88 -11.16 2.87
CA ARG A 385 -8.20 -10.42 1.64
C ARG A 385 -9.06 -11.27 0.69
N GLU A 386 -9.57 -10.63 -0.37
CA GLU A 386 -10.47 -11.26 -1.36
C GLU A 386 -9.85 -12.46 -2.09
N ASP A 387 -8.53 -12.46 -2.28
CA ASP A 387 -7.79 -13.55 -2.91
C ASP A 387 -7.79 -14.85 -2.09
N GLY A 388 -8.11 -14.76 -0.79
CA GLY A 388 -8.11 -15.88 0.12
C GLY A 388 -6.73 -16.41 0.51
N GLU A 389 -5.63 -15.77 0.10
CA GLU A 389 -4.26 -16.23 0.36
C GLU A 389 -3.38 -15.16 0.98
N THR A 390 -3.84 -13.90 1.03
CA THR A 390 -3.15 -12.82 1.72
C THR A 390 -3.94 -12.30 2.91
N PHE A 391 -3.20 -11.86 3.92
CA PHE A 391 -3.74 -11.46 5.22
C PHE A 391 -3.21 -10.09 5.64
N ASP A 392 -4.04 -9.34 6.33
CA ASP A 392 -3.67 -8.07 6.96
C ASP A 392 -3.80 -8.19 8.47
N MET A 393 -2.78 -7.75 9.18
CA MET A 393 -2.86 -7.41 10.59
C MET A 393 -3.20 -5.92 10.72
N HIS A 394 -4.02 -5.60 11.71
CA HIS A 394 -4.34 -4.22 12.03
C HIS A 394 -3.13 -3.54 12.70
N SER A 395 -2.77 -2.31 12.32
CA SER A 395 -1.52 -1.65 12.75
C SER A 395 -1.38 -1.57 14.29
N LEU A 396 -2.47 -1.22 14.98
CA LEU A 396 -2.46 -1.18 16.45
C LEU A 396 -2.38 -2.57 17.11
N VAL A 397 -2.96 -3.60 16.48
CA VAL A 397 -2.84 -4.99 16.97
C VAL A 397 -1.40 -5.45 16.79
N HIS A 398 -0.81 -5.17 15.62
CA HIS A 398 0.58 -5.44 15.31
C HIS A 398 1.52 -4.83 16.35
N LEU A 399 1.40 -3.53 16.65
CA LEU A 399 2.21 -2.86 17.67
C LEU A 399 1.97 -3.42 19.08
N ALA A 400 0.71 -3.64 19.46
CA ALA A 400 0.39 -4.22 20.76
C ALA A 400 0.98 -5.62 20.93
N THR A 401 0.98 -6.45 19.89
CA THR A 401 1.61 -7.78 19.89
C THR A 401 3.12 -7.69 19.99
N GLN A 402 3.78 -6.76 19.29
CA GLN A 402 5.22 -6.54 19.42
C GLN A 402 5.60 -6.18 20.86
N ARG A 403 4.87 -5.27 21.48
CA ARG A 403 5.10 -4.88 22.87
C ARG A 403 4.83 -6.03 23.84
N TRP A 404 3.76 -6.78 23.62
CA TRP A 404 3.45 -7.97 24.42
C TRP A 404 4.60 -9.00 24.39
N ASN A 405 5.19 -9.24 23.22
CA ASN A 405 6.37 -10.11 23.08
C ASN A 405 7.60 -9.55 23.80
N GLN A 406 7.78 -8.23 23.85
CA GLN A 406 8.88 -7.58 24.57
C GLN A 406 8.71 -7.69 26.09
N ASP A 407 7.51 -7.42 26.60
CA ASP A 407 7.20 -7.47 28.03
C ASP A 407 7.36 -8.89 28.59
N ASP A 408 7.03 -9.91 27.79
CA ASP A 408 7.23 -11.31 28.13
C ASP A 408 8.67 -11.81 27.87
N GLY A 409 9.56 -10.95 27.34
CA GLY A 409 10.95 -11.28 27.04
C GLY A 409 11.14 -12.29 25.89
N LEU A 410 10.12 -12.48 25.06
CA LEU A 410 10.08 -13.46 23.97
C LEU A 410 10.49 -12.88 22.62
N GLU A 411 10.54 -11.55 22.47
CA GLU A 411 10.80 -10.84 21.21
C GLU A 411 11.98 -11.42 20.43
N LYS A 412 13.15 -11.59 21.07
CA LYS A 412 14.36 -12.09 20.39
C LYS A 412 14.18 -13.49 19.81
N GLY A 413 13.58 -14.41 20.57
CA GLY A 413 13.32 -15.77 20.11
C GLY A 413 12.31 -15.82 18.97
N ILE A 414 11.24 -15.02 19.05
CA ILE A 414 10.21 -14.95 18.01
C ILE A 414 10.78 -14.33 16.72
N CYS A 415 11.54 -13.24 16.82
CA CYS A 415 12.21 -12.63 15.66
C CYS A 415 13.18 -13.61 15.00
N GLN A 416 13.92 -14.42 15.77
CA GLN A 416 14.78 -15.47 15.21
C GLN A 416 13.98 -16.54 14.47
N MET A 417 12.88 -17.02 15.04
CA MET A 417 11.98 -17.96 14.37
C MET A 417 11.41 -17.39 13.08
N ALA A 418 11.03 -16.11 13.08
CA ALA A 418 10.56 -15.41 11.89
C ALA A 418 11.65 -15.33 10.82
N VAL A 419 12.87 -14.92 11.19
CA VAL A 419 14.01 -14.87 10.26
C VAL A 419 14.31 -16.25 9.66
N ALA A 420 14.39 -17.31 10.48
CA ALA A 420 14.62 -18.67 10.01
C ALA A 420 13.55 -19.13 9.02
N HIS A 421 12.28 -18.89 9.34
CA HIS A 421 11.18 -19.28 8.47
C HIS A 421 11.18 -18.51 7.15
N ILE A 422 11.40 -17.19 7.19
CA ILE A 422 11.46 -16.39 5.97
C ILE A 422 12.72 -16.73 5.16
N ALA A 423 13.87 -17.03 5.78
CA ALA A 423 15.05 -17.50 5.08
C ALA A 423 14.80 -18.80 4.30
N GLU A 424 13.99 -19.71 4.85
CA GLU A 424 13.54 -20.95 4.18
C GLU A 424 12.56 -20.64 3.04
N ALA A 425 11.55 -19.80 3.30
CA ALA A 425 10.45 -19.53 2.36
C ALA A 425 10.82 -18.55 1.24
N PHE A 426 11.81 -17.68 1.44
CA PHE A 426 12.20 -16.67 0.47
C PHE A 426 12.87 -17.32 -0.74
N PRO A 427 12.31 -17.13 -1.96
CA PRO A 427 12.82 -17.76 -3.16
C PRO A 427 14.20 -17.22 -3.54
N CYS A 428 14.91 -17.97 -4.38
CA CYS A 428 16.18 -17.53 -4.94
C CYS A 428 15.93 -16.53 -6.07
N ASP A 429 16.99 -16.07 -6.70
CA ASP A 429 17.00 -15.04 -7.75
C ASP A 429 16.58 -15.55 -9.14
N ASP A 430 15.77 -16.62 -9.19
CA ASP A 430 15.20 -17.19 -10.42
C ASP A 430 14.11 -16.28 -10.99
N TRP A 431 14.33 -15.72 -12.17
CA TRP A 431 13.43 -14.75 -12.79
C TRP A 431 11.95 -15.19 -12.87
N ASP A 432 11.67 -16.50 -12.95
CA ASP A 432 10.31 -17.04 -12.97
C ASP A 432 9.58 -16.87 -11.61
N GLU A 433 10.32 -16.76 -10.50
CA GLU A 433 9.81 -16.52 -9.15
C GLU A 433 9.73 -15.03 -8.79
N ARG A 434 9.95 -14.13 -9.77
CA ARG A 434 10.08 -12.68 -9.52
C ARG A 434 8.90 -12.03 -8.83
N GLU A 435 7.70 -12.41 -9.23
CA GLU A 435 6.48 -11.89 -8.60
C GLU A 435 6.32 -12.39 -7.16
N VAL A 436 6.86 -13.57 -6.84
CA VAL A 436 6.81 -14.16 -5.49
C VAL A 436 7.76 -13.43 -4.54
N TRP A 437 9.05 -13.26 -4.89
CA TRP A 437 9.94 -12.51 -3.99
C TRP A 437 9.53 -11.06 -3.84
N ARG A 438 8.91 -10.44 -4.85
CA ARG A 438 8.42 -9.07 -4.75
C ARG A 438 7.33 -8.91 -3.71
N GLN A 439 6.45 -9.90 -3.60
CA GLN A 439 5.46 -9.97 -2.52
C GLN A 439 6.14 -10.21 -1.16
N TYR A 440 7.20 -11.01 -1.11
CA TYR A 440 7.88 -11.34 0.15
C TYR A 440 8.87 -10.24 0.62
N MET A 441 9.31 -9.39 -0.30
CA MET A 441 10.36 -8.37 -0.09
C MET A 441 10.08 -7.45 1.10
N PRO A 442 8.88 -6.87 1.28
CA PRO A 442 8.61 -5.96 2.40
C PRO A 442 8.79 -6.66 3.76
N HIS A 443 8.34 -7.92 3.86
CA HIS A 443 8.44 -8.71 5.08
C HIS A 443 9.91 -9.07 5.40
N ALA A 444 10.67 -9.49 4.38
CA ALA A 444 12.09 -9.81 4.55
C ALA A 444 12.94 -8.57 4.92
N LEU A 445 12.70 -7.43 4.27
CA LEU A 445 13.40 -6.17 4.58
C LEU A 445 13.11 -5.70 6.01
N ARG A 446 11.86 -5.81 6.48
CA ARG A 446 11.50 -5.47 7.86
C ARG A 446 12.32 -6.28 8.86
N LEU A 447 12.46 -7.59 8.65
CA LEU A 447 13.26 -8.46 9.50
C LEU A 447 14.77 -8.14 9.46
N LEU A 448 15.31 -7.75 8.30
CA LEU A 448 16.73 -7.42 8.13
C LEU A 448 17.10 -6.03 8.65
N THR A 449 16.13 -5.11 8.73
CA THR A 449 16.32 -3.74 9.25
C THR A 449 16.11 -3.60 10.75
N SER A 450 15.53 -4.60 11.42
CA SER A 450 15.34 -4.57 12.87
C SER A 450 16.70 -4.64 13.59
N VAL A 451 16.91 -3.72 14.53
CA VAL A 451 18.23 -3.39 15.12
C VAL A 451 18.68 -4.42 16.16
N ASP A 452 17.80 -5.29 16.65
CA ASP A 452 18.00 -6.06 17.90
C ASP A 452 18.07 -7.61 17.74
N GLY A 453 18.25 -8.10 16.52
CA GLY A 453 18.41 -9.55 16.28
C GLY A 453 19.81 -10.04 16.62
N ALA A 454 19.92 -11.15 17.37
CA ALA A 454 21.20 -11.86 17.45
C ALA A 454 21.63 -12.28 16.04
N HIS A 455 22.92 -12.15 15.74
CA HIS A 455 23.52 -12.60 14.49
C HIS A 455 23.39 -14.13 14.40
N THR A 456 22.36 -14.60 13.69
CA THR A 456 22.15 -16.02 13.39
C THR A 456 22.52 -16.31 11.94
N ASP A 457 22.89 -17.55 11.65
CA ASP A 457 23.17 -18.01 10.30
C ASP A 457 22.00 -17.72 9.34
N ASP A 458 20.75 -17.87 9.79
CA ASP A 458 19.58 -17.58 8.96
C ASP A 458 19.47 -16.11 8.53
N ARG A 459 19.99 -15.17 9.35
CA ARG A 459 19.90 -13.74 9.07
C ARG A 459 20.78 -13.35 7.89
N TRP A 460 22.01 -13.85 7.83
CA TRP A 460 22.84 -13.60 6.65
C TRP A 460 22.37 -14.39 5.43
N VAL A 461 21.74 -15.56 5.60
CA VAL A 461 21.20 -16.35 4.47
C VAL A 461 20.06 -15.57 3.84
N LEU A 462 19.15 -15.04 4.65
CA LEU A 462 18.08 -14.16 4.18
C LEU A 462 18.66 -12.89 3.55
N GLY A 463 19.63 -12.25 4.20
CA GLY A 463 20.29 -11.05 3.69
C GLY A 463 20.94 -11.24 2.33
N TYR A 464 21.60 -12.38 2.12
CA TYR A 464 22.19 -12.78 0.84
C TYR A 464 21.13 -12.92 -0.26
N LYS A 465 20.10 -13.76 -0.04
CA LYS A 465 19.01 -13.99 -1.01
C LYS A 465 18.26 -12.71 -1.37
N VAL A 466 17.90 -11.90 -0.37
CA VAL A 466 17.24 -10.60 -0.55
C VAL A 466 18.12 -9.69 -1.38
N SER A 467 19.42 -9.65 -1.11
CA SER A 467 20.35 -8.78 -1.83
C SER A 467 20.55 -9.20 -3.29
N GLN A 468 20.55 -10.50 -3.60
CA GLN A 468 20.53 -10.97 -4.99
C GLN A 468 19.30 -10.44 -5.74
N CYS A 469 18.11 -10.62 -5.16
CA CYS A 469 16.85 -10.15 -5.75
C CYS A 469 16.82 -8.62 -5.90
N LEU A 470 17.35 -7.88 -4.91
CA LEU A 470 17.46 -6.41 -4.98
C LEU A 470 18.38 -5.96 -6.12
N LEU A 471 19.48 -6.67 -6.39
CA LEU A 471 20.36 -6.36 -7.52
C LEU A 471 19.68 -6.59 -8.86
N ILE A 472 18.92 -7.69 -8.99
CA ILE A 472 18.09 -7.96 -10.18
C ILE A 472 17.04 -6.86 -10.39
N ASP A 473 16.40 -6.39 -9.33
CA ASP A 473 15.45 -5.27 -9.37
C ASP A 473 16.13 -3.88 -9.49
N GLY A 474 17.46 -3.81 -9.61
CA GLY A 474 18.22 -2.57 -9.80
C GLY A 474 18.38 -1.72 -8.53
N ARG A 475 17.97 -2.23 -7.37
CA ARG A 475 18.03 -1.56 -6.06
C ARG A 475 19.40 -1.71 -5.39
N ALA A 476 20.47 -1.45 -6.14
CA ALA A 476 21.86 -1.72 -5.73
C ALA A 476 22.26 -1.04 -4.41
N ARG A 477 21.78 0.18 -4.15
CA ARG A 477 22.08 0.90 -2.91
C ARG A 477 21.58 0.16 -1.66
N GLN A 478 20.41 -0.45 -1.71
CA GLN A 478 19.87 -1.21 -0.58
C GLN A 478 20.56 -2.56 -0.43
N ALA A 479 20.90 -3.21 -1.55
CA ALA A 479 21.71 -4.43 -1.53
C ALA A 479 23.07 -4.19 -0.86
N VAL A 480 23.75 -3.08 -1.15
CA VAL A 480 25.00 -2.70 -0.47
C VAL A 480 24.82 -2.62 1.05
N LEU A 481 23.80 -1.90 1.54
CA LEU A 481 23.57 -1.74 2.97
C LEU A 481 23.38 -3.08 3.70
N ILE A 482 22.62 -4.00 3.10
CA ILE A 482 22.37 -5.32 3.68
C ILE A 482 23.64 -6.18 3.62
N LEU A 483 24.31 -6.20 2.46
CA LEU A 483 25.52 -7.02 2.25
C LEU A 483 26.72 -6.57 3.08
N GLU A 484 26.89 -5.28 3.34
CA GLU A 484 27.92 -4.77 4.25
C GLU A 484 27.73 -5.38 5.65
N SER A 485 26.50 -5.36 6.17
CA SER A 485 26.16 -5.96 7.46
C SER A 485 26.34 -7.48 7.48
N VAL A 486 25.95 -8.16 6.41
CA VAL A 486 26.15 -9.62 6.24
C VAL A 486 27.62 -9.98 6.27
N VAL A 487 28.44 -9.37 5.41
CA VAL A 487 29.87 -9.68 5.30
C VAL A 487 30.63 -9.31 6.58
N GLU A 488 30.27 -8.21 7.24
CA GLU A 488 30.84 -7.84 8.55
C GLU A 488 30.59 -8.94 9.58
N THR A 489 29.36 -9.46 9.63
CA THR A 489 28.98 -10.55 10.54
C THR A 489 29.71 -11.85 10.20
N GLU A 490 29.70 -12.27 8.94
CA GLU A 490 30.37 -13.50 8.47
C GLU A 490 31.87 -13.49 8.78
N LYS A 491 32.56 -12.36 8.63
CA LYS A 491 33.99 -12.22 8.98
C LYS A 491 34.29 -12.49 10.45
N THR A 492 33.33 -12.33 11.35
CA THR A 492 33.54 -12.63 12.78
C THR A 492 33.40 -14.12 13.11
N MET A 493 32.76 -14.90 12.23
CA MET A 493 32.38 -16.29 12.48
C MET A 493 33.09 -17.29 11.55
N LEU A 494 33.45 -16.86 10.34
CA LEU A 494 33.97 -17.71 9.27
C LEU A 494 35.44 -17.37 8.95
N ALA A 495 36.19 -18.37 8.46
CA ALA A 495 37.54 -18.15 7.97
C ALA A 495 37.52 -17.36 6.64
N GLU A 496 38.61 -16.65 6.33
CA GLU A 496 38.69 -15.80 5.13
C GLU A 496 38.49 -16.55 3.80
N ASN A 497 38.77 -17.86 3.78
CA ASN A 497 38.61 -18.73 2.62
C ASN A 497 37.31 -19.56 2.63
N ASP A 498 36.39 -19.27 3.55
CA ASP A 498 35.12 -19.99 3.67
C ASP A 498 34.19 -19.67 2.49
N PRO A 499 33.61 -20.69 1.79
CA PRO A 499 32.84 -20.45 0.57
C PRO A 499 31.60 -19.51 0.71
N PRO A 500 30.76 -19.61 1.76
CA PRO A 500 29.74 -18.62 2.09
C PRO A 500 30.26 -17.17 2.13
N LEU A 501 31.32 -16.92 2.91
CA LEU A 501 31.90 -15.58 3.05
C LEU A 501 32.39 -15.03 1.70
N LEU A 502 33.05 -15.87 0.89
CA LEU A 502 33.50 -15.50 -0.44
C LEU A 502 32.33 -15.20 -1.40
N SER A 503 31.21 -15.91 -1.27
CA SER A 503 30.01 -15.69 -2.07
C SER A 503 29.34 -14.36 -1.74
N SER A 504 29.17 -14.07 -0.45
CA SER A 504 28.65 -12.79 0.05
C SER A 504 29.56 -11.62 -0.32
N GLN A 505 30.89 -11.78 -0.23
CA GLN A 505 31.86 -10.77 -0.67
C GLN A 505 31.81 -10.53 -2.18
N TYR A 506 31.67 -11.59 -2.99
CA TYR A 506 31.49 -11.46 -4.44
C TYR A 506 30.21 -10.70 -4.79
N LEU A 507 29.11 -11.00 -4.09
CA LEU A 507 27.84 -10.31 -4.28
C LEU A 507 27.94 -8.84 -3.84
N LEU A 508 28.62 -8.55 -2.72
CA LEU A 508 28.89 -7.18 -2.26
C LEU A 508 29.74 -6.40 -3.26
N ALA A 509 30.77 -7.01 -3.84
CA ALA A 509 31.57 -6.39 -4.89
C ALA A 509 30.74 -6.06 -6.13
N SER A 510 29.83 -6.96 -6.52
CA SER A 510 28.88 -6.76 -7.62
C SER A 510 27.88 -5.65 -7.31
N ALA A 511 27.42 -5.55 -6.06
CA ALA A 511 26.57 -4.48 -5.58
C ALA A 511 27.28 -3.12 -5.59
N TYR A 512 28.53 -3.06 -5.12
CA TYR A 512 29.37 -1.86 -5.24
C TYR A 512 29.56 -1.43 -6.69
N ALA A 513 29.85 -2.37 -7.60
CA ALA A 513 30.00 -2.07 -9.02
C ALA A 513 28.70 -1.47 -9.60
N SER A 514 27.56 -2.07 -9.29
CA SER A 514 26.23 -1.62 -9.72
C SER A 514 25.85 -0.26 -9.11
N ASN A 515 26.28 0.01 -7.88
CA ASN A 515 26.08 1.28 -7.19
C ASN A 515 27.17 2.34 -7.51
N ARG A 516 28.04 2.08 -8.51
CA ARG A 516 29.17 2.94 -8.94
C ARG A 516 30.23 3.21 -7.87
N GLN A 517 30.32 2.39 -6.83
CA GLN A 517 31.39 2.38 -5.84
C GLN A 517 32.58 1.54 -6.35
N THR A 518 33.14 1.92 -7.49
CA THR A 518 34.15 1.12 -8.22
C THR A 518 35.40 0.84 -7.40
N LYS A 519 35.85 1.78 -6.57
CA LYS A 519 37.05 1.62 -5.72
C LYS A 519 36.88 0.52 -4.67
N GLU A 520 35.75 0.49 -3.98
CA GLU A 520 35.46 -0.54 -2.97
C GLU A 520 35.28 -1.91 -3.62
N SER A 521 34.62 -1.95 -4.79
CA SER A 521 34.49 -3.16 -5.60
C SER A 521 35.85 -3.74 -6.02
N ILE A 522 36.75 -2.90 -6.56
CA ILE A 522 38.11 -3.31 -6.95
C ILE A 522 38.86 -3.89 -5.76
N LYS A 523 38.88 -3.18 -4.63
CA LYS A 523 39.59 -3.62 -3.42
C LYS A 523 39.13 -5.00 -2.95
N LEU A 524 37.82 -5.25 -2.97
CA LEU A 524 37.26 -6.54 -2.56
C LEU A 524 37.52 -7.66 -3.58
N LEU A 525 37.45 -7.35 -4.87
CA LEU A 525 37.70 -8.32 -5.95
C LEU A 525 39.18 -8.70 -6.07
N GLU A 526 40.11 -7.75 -5.95
CA GLU A 526 41.56 -8.02 -5.94
C GLU A 526 41.93 -8.95 -4.78
N HIS A 527 41.38 -8.68 -3.59
CA HIS A 527 41.53 -9.55 -2.43
C HIS A 527 41.01 -10.98 -2.69
N MET A 528 39.81 -11.10 -3.26
CA MET A 528 39.22 -12.41 -3.56
C MET A 528 39.97 -13.17 -4.66
N VAL A 529 40.49 -12.48 -5.68
CA VAL A 529 41.34 -13.09 -6.71
C VAL A 529 42.66 -13.60 -6.11
N ALA A 530 43.23 -12.89 -5.12
CA ALA A 530 44.41 -13.35 -4.40
C ALA A 530 44.13 -14.63 -3.59
N ILE A 531 43.00 -14.69 -2.87
CA ILE A 531 42.58 -15.89 -2.13
C ILE A 531 42.33 -17.08 -3.07
N ARG A 532 41.70 -16.83 -4.23
CA ARG A 532 41.38 -17.86 -5.23
C ARG A 532 42.54 -18.20 -6.17
N SER A 533 43.75 -17.72 -5.90
CA SER A 533 44.92 -17.95 -6.77
C SER A 533 45.40 -19.40 -6.76
N ASP A 534 45.10 -20.15 -5.70
CA ASP A 534 45.39 -21.59 -5.58
C ASP A 534 44.39 -22.48 -6.35
N LEU A 535 43.24 -21.94 -6.77
CA LEU A 535 42.31 -22.67 -7.64
C LEU A 535 42.90 -22.80 -9.05
N ALA A 536 42.60 -23.92 -9.72
CA ALA A 536 42.99 -24.10 -11.12
C ALA A 536 42.54 -22.91 -11.99
N GLU A 537 43.33 -22.56 -13.01
CA GLU A 537 43.05 -21.37 -13.83
C GLU A 537 41.65 -21.39 -14.46
N ASN A 538 41.14 -22.57 -14.80
CA ASN A 538 39.81 -22.79 -15.38
C ASN A 538 38.68 -22.96 -14.35
N HIS A 539 38.94 -22.73 -13.06
CA HIS A 539 37.93 -22.87 -12.02
C HIS A 539 36.85 -21.77 -12.14
N PRO A 540 35.54 -22.11 -12.18
CA PRO A 540 34.46 -21.14 -12.38
C PRO A 540 34.50 -19.93 -11.42
N ASP A 541 34.70 -20.18 -10.13
CA ASP A 541 34.76 -19.10 -9.12
C ASP A 541 35.95 -18.15 -9.29
N ARG A 542 37.08 -18.63 -9.82
CA ARG A 542 38.25 -17.80 -10.13
C ARG A 542 37.97 -16.95 -11.36
N LEU A 543 37.39 -17.53 -12.40
CA LEU A 543 37.02 -16.80 -13.61
C LEU A 543 35.93 -15.77 -13.32
N ALA A 544 34.91 -16.09 -12.53
CA ALA A 544 33.82 -15.16 -12.18
C ALA A 544 34.34 -13.91 -11.44
N SER A 545 35.24 -14.07 -10.46
CA SER A 545 35.82 -12.92 -9.75
C SER A 545 36.74 -12.08 -10.65
N GLN A 546 37.52 -12.71 -11.53
CA GLN A 546 38.37 -12.02 -12.50
C GLN A 546 37.54 -11.27 -13.56
N HIS A 547 36.45 -11.87 -14.03
CA HIS A 547 35.54 -11.28 -15.01
C HIS A 547 34.91 -9.99 -14.48
N ILE A 548 34.37 -10.02 -13.24
CA ILE A 548 33.81 -8.82 -12.61
C ILE A 548 34.91 -7.79 -12.33
N LEU A 549 36.11 -8.21 -11.90
CA LEU A 549 37.24 -7.29 -11.70
C LEU A 549 37.62 -6.58 -13.00
N ALA A 550 37.68 -7.30 -14.13
CA ALA A 550 37.97 -6.73 -15.43
C ALA A 550 36.89 -5.71 -15.86
N ARG A 551 35.61 -6.01 -15.61
CA ARG A 551 34.51 -5.07 -15.85
C ARG A 551 34.65 -3.80 -15.01
N VAL A 552 34.98 -3.93 -13.72
CA VAL A 552 35.13 -2.78 -12.83
C VAL A 552 36.38 -1.95 -13.17
N TYR A 553 37.50 -2.58 -13.55
CA TYR A 553 38.67 -1.87 -14.06
C TYR A 553 38.34 -1.04 -15.31
N ARG A 554 37.54 -1.59 -16.24
CA ARG A 554 37.06 -0.83 -17.41
C ARG A 554 36.22 0.37 -17.00
N LEU A 555 35.27 0.19 -16.07
CA LEU A 555 34.43 1.27 -15.54
C LEU A 555 35.23 2.35 -14.81
N ASN A 556 36.34 1.98 -14.16
CA ASN A 556 37.25 2.87 -13.44
C ASN A 556 38.34 3.49 -14.34
N GLY A 557 38.35 3.20 -15.65
CA GLY A 557 39.32 3.73 -16.61
C GLY A 557 40.66 2.98 -16.68
N GLN A 558 40.84 1.91 -15.90
CA GLN A 558 42.02 1.02 -15.95
C GLN A 558 41.90 0.00 -17.10
N ILE A 559 41.70 0.50 -18.32
CA ILE A 559 41.32 -0.31 -19.48
C ILE A 559 42.40 -1.35 -19.83
N LYS A 560 43.68 -1.04 -19.63
CA LYS A 560 44.78 -1.98 -19.90
C LYS A 560 44.77 -3.20 -18.98
N GLU A 561 44.47 -3.01 -17.70
CA GLU A 561 44.35 -4.13 -16.75
C GLU A 561 43.11 -4.98 -17.03
N SER A 562 42.01 -4.33 -17.45
CA SER A 562 40.80 -5.02 -17.93
C SER A 562 41.09 -5.94 -19.12
N ILE A 563 41.78 -5.42 -20.15
CA ILE A 563 42.17 -6.19 -21.34
C ILE A 563 43.04 -7.39 -20.95
N LYS A 564 44.05 -7.17 -20.11
CA LYS A 564 44.97 -8.25 -19.67
C LYS A 564 44.23 -9.39 -18.97
N LEU A 565 43.27 -9.08 -18.11
CA LEU A 565 42.46 -10.10 -17.44
C LEU A 565 41.54 -10.84 -18.43
N LEU A 566 40.87 -10.12 -19.33
CA LEU A 566 39.93 -10.71 -20.29
C LEU A 566 40.63 -11.55 -21.37
N GLU A 567 41.82 -11.15 -21.83
CA GLU A 567 42.65 -11.97 -22.74
C GLU A 567 43.06 -13.28 -22.07
N HIS A 568 43.48 -13.23 -20.81
CA HIS A 568 43.81 -14.42 -20.03
C HIS A 568 42.58 -15.33 -19.84
N GLU A 569 41.43 -14.76 -19.47
CA GLU A 569 40.17 -15.49 -19.28
C GLU A 569 39.74 -16.23 -20.56
N VAL A 570 39.72 -15.54 -21.70
CA VAL A 570 39.38 -16.15 -23.00
C VAL A 570 40.38 -17.24 -23.42
N ALA A 571 41.67 -17.08 -23.09
CA ALA A 571 42.71 -18.07 -23.38
C ALA A 571 42.57 -19.34 -22.53
N VAL A 572 42.18 -19.21 -21.25
CA VAL A 572 41.94 -20.35 -20.36
C VAL A 572 40.63 -21.06 -20.69
N GLN A 573 39.63 -20.34 -21.20
CA GLN A 573 38.34 -20.90 -21.64
C GLN A 573 38.42 -21.59 -23.02
N VAL A 574 39.61 -21.83 -23.59
CA VAL A 574 39.76 -22.49 -24.90
C VAL A 574 39.16 -23.90 -24.91
N ASP A 575 39.21 -24.59 -23.78
CA ASP A 575 38.63 -25.94 -23.61
C ASP A 575 37.09 -25.91 -23.48
N LEU A 576 36.51 -24.76 -23.10
CA LEU A 576 35.08 -24.55 -23.25
C LEU A 576 34.82 -24.42 -24.75
N GLY A 577 34.11 -25.38 -25.33
CA GLY A 577 33.80 -25.38 -26.76
C GLY A 577 33.32 -24.00 -27.22
N GLU A 578 33.57 -23.63 -28.48
CA GLU A 578 33.43 -22.24 -28.96
C GLU A 578 32.02 -21.62 -28.75
N ASN A 579 31.02 -22.42 -28.41
CA ASN A 579 29.63 -22.01 -28.20
C ASN A 579 29.26 -21.85 -26.72
N HIS A 580 30.20 -22.06 -25.79
CA HIS A 580 29.91 -21.98 -24.37
C HIS A 580 29.53 -20.54 -23.98
N PRO A 581 28.40 -20.31 -23.30
CA PRO A 581 27.93 -18.97 -22.93
C PRO A 581 28.99 -18.12 -22.23
N ASP A 582 29.70 -18.71 -21.26
CA ASP A 582 30.74 -17.99 -20.52
C ASP A 582 31.88 -17.50 -21.43
N ARG A 583 32.33 -18.32 -22.40
CA ARG A 583 33.38 -17.93 -23.34
C ARG A 583 32.93 -16.79 -24.24
N LEU A 584 31.68 -16.83 -24.71
CA LEU A 584 31.09 -15.77 -25.54
C LEU A 584 30.92 -14.47 -24.75
N ALA A 585 30.52 -14.56 -23.48
CA ALA A 585 30.40 -13.41 -22.59
C ALA A 585 31.76 -12.74 -22.34
N SER A 586 32.81 -13.51 -22.07
CA SER A 586 34.18 -13.00 -21.87
C SER A 586 34.75 -12.38 -23.15
N GLN A 587 34.49 -12.97 -24.33
CA GLN A 587 34.85 -12.39 -25.63
C GLN A 587 34.12 -11.06 -25.90
N HIS A 588 32.83 -10.97 -25.53
CA HIS A 588 32.06 -9.74 -25.66
C HIS A 588 32.60 -8.61 -24.78
N GLU A 589 32.95 -8.91 -23.52
CA GLU A 589 33.56 -7.94 -22.62
C GLU A 589 34.98 -7.54 -23.08
N LEU A 590 35.76 -8.48 -23.61
CA LEU A 590 37.07 -8.20 -24.21
C LEU A 590 36.95 -7.23 -25.39
N ALA A 591 36.00 -7.47 -26.30
CA ALA A 591 35.74 -6.57 -27.40
C ALA A 591 35.30 -5.18 -26.91
N SER A 592 34.47 -5.11 -25.87
CA SER A 592 34.10 -3.85 -25.23
C SER A 592 35.31 -3.13 -24.62
N ALA A 593 36.26 -3.85 -24.02
CA ALA A 593 37.50 -3.29 -23.50
C ALA A 593 38.42 -2.77 -24.62
N TYR A 594 38.56 -3.51 -25.73
CA TYR A 594 39.28 -3.05 -26.92
C TYR A 594 38.67 -1.79 -27.52
N LEU A 595 37.35 -1.67 -27.62
CA LEU A 595 36.69 -0.43 -28.05
C LEU A 595 37.02 0.73 -27.13
N SER A 596 36.97 0.53 -25.81
CA SER A 596 37.35 1.54 -24.83
C SER A 596 38.82 1.96 -24.94
N ASN A 597 39.70 1.05 -25.38
CA ASN A 597 41.13 1.33 -25.59
C ASN A 597 41.45 1.91 -26.98
N GLY A 598 40.44 2.08 -27.86
CA GLY A 598 40.63 2.54 -29.24
C GLY A 598 41.14 1.48 -30.22
N GLN A 599 41.22 0.21 -29.80
CA GLN A 599 41.57 -0.95 -30.64
C GLN A 599 40.36 -1.41 -31.45
N MET A 600 39.91 -0.56 -32.38
CA MET A 600 38.66 -0.77 -33.10
C MET A 600 38.67 -2.03 -33.96
N LYS A 601 39.81 -2.35 -34.58
CA LYS A 601 39.96 -3.51 -35.47
C LYS A 601 39.78 -4.83 -34.71
N ASP A 602 40.51 -4.99 -33.61
CA ASP A 602 40.49 -6.20 -32.77
C ASP A 602 39.12 -6.40 -32.13
N ALA A 603 38.45 -5.31 -31.74
CA ALA A 603 37.10 -5.35 -31.21
C ALA A 603 36.05 -5.78 -32.24
N ILE A 604 36.12 -5.24 -33.47
CA ILE A 604 35.21 -5.60 -34.55
C ILE A 604 35.39 -7.09 -34.89
N GLU A 605 36.62 -7.56 -35.03
CA GLU A 605 36.90 -8.97 -35.33
C GLU A 605 36.27 -9.93 -34.30
N LEU A 606 36.40 -9.65 -33.00
CA LEU A 606 35.75 -10.40 -31.93
C LEU A 606 34.22 -10.32 -31.95
N LEU A 607 33.67 -9.12 -32.18
CA LEU A 607 32.22 -8.94 -32.22
C LEU A 607 31.60 -9.61 -33.46
N GLU A 608 32.25 -9.54 -34.62
CA GLU A 608 31.83 -10.22 -35.86
C GLU A 608 31.88 -11.73 -35.68
N HIS A 609 32.94 -12.25 -35.04
CA HIS A 609 33.08 -13.66 -34.71
C HIS A 609 31.88 -14.18 -33.90
N VAL A 610 31.34 -13.40 -32.95
CA VAL A 610 30.15 -13.79 -32.16
C VAL A 610 28.83 -13.49 -32.88
N ALA A 611 28.75 -12.37 -33.62
CA ALA A 611 27.52 -11.87 -34.24
C ALA A 611 27.07 -12.65 -35.50
N PHE A 612 28.03 -13.19 -36.27
CA PHE A 612 27.78 -13.86 -37.55
C PHE A 612 27.85 -15.39 -37.48
N ARG A 613 27.90 -15.96 -36.27
CA ARG A 613 27.80 -17.41 -36.08
C ARG A 613 26.46 -17.95 -36.56
N THR A 614 26.50 -19.03 -37.32
CA THR A 614 25.30 -19.70 -37.87
C THR A 614 24.79 -20.85 -37.00
N ASP A 615 25.61 -21.30 -36.05
CA ASP A 615 25.36 -22.39 -35.12
C ASP A 615 24.79 -21.93 -33.76
N LEU A 616 24.70 -20.62 -33.53
CA LEU A 616 23.88 -20.02 -32.47
C LEU A 616 22.57 -19.52 -33.08
N ALA A 617 21.43 -19.80 -32.42
CA ALA A 617 20.14 -19.27 -32.83
C ALA A 617 20.19 -17.73 -32.97
N GLU A 618 19.47 -17.17 -33.93
CA GLU A 618 19.45 -15.72 -34.17
C GLU A 618 18.96 -14.92 -32.95
N THR A 619 18.23 -15.57 -32.05
CA THR A 619 17.72 -15.01 -30.79
C THR A 619 18.68 -15.16 -29.60
N HIS A 620 19.88 -15.71 -29.80
CA HIS A 620 20.82 -15.94 -28.70
C HIS A 620 21.33 -14.60 -28.10
N PRO A 621 21.25 -14.38 -26.78
CA PRO A 621 21.57 -13.10 -26.14
C PRO A 621 22.95 -12.53 -26.50
N ASP A 622 24.00 -13.36 -26.54
CA ASP A 622 25.36 -12.90 -26.85
C ASP A 622 25.56 -12.53 -28.33
N ARG A 623 24.80 -13.18 -29.23
CA ARG A 623 24.77 -12.84 -30.67
C ARG A 623 24.09 -11.49 -30.85
N LEU A 624 22.96 -11.26 -30.17
CA LEU A 624 22.22 -10.00 -30.19
C LEU A 624 23.04 -8.84 -29.61
N ARG A 625 23.64 -9.01 -28.41
CA ARG A 625 24.51 -7.99 -27.80
C ARG A 625 25.68 -7.61 -28.70
N SER A 626 26.29 -8.60 -29.37
CA SER A 626 27.41 -8.35 -30.28
C SER A 626 26.97 -7.64 -31.55
N GLN A 627 25.80 -7.99 -32.11
CA GLN A 627 25.20 -7.29 -33.26
C GLN A 627 24.83 -5.84 -32.93
N GLU A 628 24.20 -5.59 -31.78
CA GLU A 628 23.89 -4.22 -31.33
C GLU A 628 25.16 -3.38 -31.16
N LYS A 629 26.22 -3.98 -30.62
CA LYS A 629 27.50 -3.31 -30.46
C LYS A 629 28.15 -3.01 -31.82
N LEU A 630 28.14 -3.94 -32.77
CA LEU A 630 28.60 -3.70 -34.15
C LEU A 630 27.79 -2.59 -34.82
N ALA A 631 26.46 -2.63 -34.73
CA ALA A 631 25.57 -1.60 -35.28
C ALA A 631 25.92 -0.20 -34.73
N SER A 632 26.27 -0.09 -33.45
CA SER A 632 26.73 1.16 -32.83
C SER A 632 28.07 1.67 -33.37
N GLN A 633 28.97 0.78 -33.82
CA GLN A 633 30.28 1.15 -34.37
C GLN A 633 30.21 1.58 -35.84
N TYR A 634 29.36 0.95 -36.65
CA TYR A 634 29.25 1.26 -38.09
C TYR A 634 28.41 2.51 -38.42
N LYS A 635 27.78 3.18 -37.44
CA LYS A 635 26.91 4.37 -37.65
C LYS A 635 25.91 4.19 -38.81
N MET A 636 25.33 3.00 -38.95
CA MET A 636 24.37 2.73 -40.01
C MET A 636 22.98 3.33 -39.65
N PRO A 637 22.31 4.07 -40.54
CA PRO A 637 20.92 4.48 -40.33
C PRO A 637 20.02 3.24 -40.27
N SER A 638 19.04 3.22 -39.36
CA SER A 638 18.21 2.04 -39.01
C SER A 638 17.43 1.42 -40.18
N THR A 639 17.36 2.10 -41.32
CA THR A 639 16.58 1.71 -42.49
C THR A 639 17.18 0.59 -43.34
N THR A 640 18.49 0.31 -43.26
CA THR A 640 19.16 -0.66 -44.15
C THR A 640 19.14 -2.11 -43.63
N VAL A 641 18.67 -2.34 -42.40
CA VAL A 641 18.52 -3.70 -41.81
C VAL A 641 17.31 -4.47 -42.40
N ARG A 642 16.48 -3.82 -43.24
CA ARG A 642 15.22 -4.40 -43.76
C ARG A 642 15.35 -5.43 -44.90
N PHE A 643 16.54 -5.75 -45.41
CA PHE A 643 16.67 -6.61 -46.61
C PHE A 643 17.38 -7.96 -46.45
N LEU A 644 17.70 -8.40 -45.22
CA LEU A 644 17.94 -9.81 -44.93
C LEU A 644 16.81 -10.31 -44.04
N SER A 645 16.05 -11.22 -44.62
CA SER A 645 14.62 -11.40 -44.44
C SER A 645 14.18 -12.09 -43.16
N LEU A 646 13.15 -11.49 -42.55
CA LEU A 646 11.95 -12.14 -42.03
C LEU A 646 12.14 -13.33 -41.07
N GLY A 647 12.48 -12.98 -39.83
CA GLY A 647 12.31 -13.85 -38.66
C GLY A 647 12.31 -13.10 -37.33
N ALA A 648 12.60 -11.80 -37.34
CA ALA A 648 12.85 -11.01 -36.16
C ALA A 648 11.78 -9.92 -35.99
N PHE A 649 10.74 -10.23 -35.22
CA PHE A 649 10.02 -9.24 -34.43
C PHE A 649 9.40 -9.92 -33.20
N PHE A 650 10.28 -10.48 -32.36
CA PHE A 650 10.07 -10.58 -30.92
C PHE A 650 11.44 -10.56 -30.25
N LEU A 651 12.16 -9.46 -30.45
CA LEU A 651 13.12 -9.01 -29.46
C LEU A 651 12.27 -8.38 -28.35
N CYS A 652 11.90 -9.18 -27.35
CA CYS A 652 11.53 -8.61 -26.07
C CYS A 652 12.81 -8.04 -25.48
N LYS A 653 13.19 -6.83 -25.92
CA LYS A 653 13.87 -5.93 -25.01
C LYS A 653 12.88 -5.75 -23.89
N ALA A 654 13.14 -6.40 -22.76
CA ALA A 654 12.52 -5.98 -21.52
C ALA A 654 13.17 -4.64 -21.13
N SER A 655 12.95 -3.61 -21.94
CA SER A 655 12.99 -2.24 -21.45
C SER A 655 11.82 -2.18 -20.48
N ALA A 656 12.08 -1.95 -19.19
CA ALA A 656 11.02 -1.91 -18.20
C ALA A 656 9.93 -0.91 -18.59
N HIS A 657 10.33 0.16 -19.31
CA HIS A 657 9.53 1.32 -19.72
C HIS A 657 10.25 2.12 -20.83
N GLY A 658 9.59 3.07 -21.49
CA GLY A 658 10.21 3.91 -22.54
C GLY A 658 10.24 5.40 -22.22
N HIS A 659 10.84 6.19 -23.12
CA HIS A 659 10.78 7.66 -23.13
C HIS A 659 10.55 8.15 -24.56
N VAL A 660 10.18 9.43 -24.74
CA VAL A 660 10.10 10.05 -26.06
C VAL A 660 11.52 10.20 -26.61
N SER A 661 11.85 9.43 -27.64
CA SER A 661 13.18 9.38 -28.27
C SER A 661 13.30 10.36 -29.45
N GLU A 662 12.18 10.72 -30.08
CA GLU A 662 12.16 11.60 -31.25
C GLU A 662 10.82 12.35 -31.36
N VAL A 663 10.88 13.61 -31.82
CA VAL A 663 9.71 14.43 -32.16
C VAL A 663 9.87 14.93 -33.60
N LEU A 664 8.87 14.66 -34.44
CA LEU A 664 8.83 15.04 -35.85
C LEU A 664 7.84 16.18 -36.06
N ILE A 665 8.34 17.29 -36.60
CA ILE A 665 7.56 18.50 -36.89
C ILE A 665 7.96 19.01 -38.28
N ASN A 666 7.03 19.05 -39.23
CA ASN A 666 7.28 19.56 -40.61
C ASN A 666 8.55 18.95 -41.25
N ASP A 667 8.66 17.62 -41.27
CA ASP A 667 9.81 16.84 -41.77
C ASP A 667 11.14 17.07 -41.05
N LYS A 668 11.15 17.85 -39.96
CA LYS A 668 12.30 18.04 -39.09
C LYS A 668 12.20 17.14 -37.87
N SER A 669 13.22 16.31 -37.68
CA SER A 669 13.40 15.48 -36.49
C SER A 669 14.12 16.25 -35.39
N TYR A 670 13.63 16.11 -34.17
CA TYR A 670 14.22 16.61 -32.93
C TYR A 670 14.48 15.43 -32.00
N CYS A 671 15.72 15.30 -31.52
CA CYS A 671 16.08 14.24 -30.59
C CYS A 671 15.39 14.47 -29.24
N GLY A 672 14.75 13.42 -28.73
CA GLY A 672 14.23 13.38 -27.37
C GLY A 672 15.32 13.21 -26.34
N HIS A 673 15.03 13.59 -25.10
CA HIS A 673 15.92 13.39 -23.96
C HIS A 673 15.93 11.91 -23.56
N ASP A 674 17.09 11.28 -23.63
CA ASP A 674 17.32 9.92 -23.16
C ASP A 674 17.86 9.97 -21.71
N PRO A 675 17.03 9.75 -20.69
CA PRO A 675 17.47 9.85 -19.30
C PRO A 675 18.41 8.71 -18.91
N THR A 676 18.48 7.62 -19.68
CA THR A 676 19.32 6.46 -19.39
C THR A 676 20.79 6.67 -19.73
N LYS A 677 21.11 7.68 -20.57
CA LYS A 677 22.47 7.94 -21.07
C LYS A 677 23.09 9.20 -20.46
N VAL A 678 23.40 9.20 -19.16
CA VAL A 678 24.14 10.33 -18.51
C VAL A 678 25.04 9.80 -17.36
N PRO A 679 26.34 10.21 -17.24
CA PRO A 679 26.88 11.54 -17.56
C PRO A 679 28.16 11.54 -18.43
N TYR A 680 28.06 11.28 -19.73
CA TYR A 680 29.15 11.59 -20.65
C TYR A 680 28.70 12.61 -21.70
N GLY A 681 29.11 13.87 -21.48
CA GLY A 681 28.98 14.97 -22.45
C GLY A 681 27.94 16.04 -22.09
N PRO A 682 28.13 17.30 -22.55
CA PRO A 682 27.09 18.31 -22.50
C PRO A 682 25.89 17.85 -23.33
N GLN A 683 24.70 17.91 -22.73
CA GLN A 683 23.46 17.55 -23.42
C GLN A 683 23.24 18.51 -24.60
N PRO A 684 22.92 18.00 -25.80
CA PRO A 684 22.57 18.87 -26.92
C PRO A 684 21.32 19.67 -26.55
N GLU A 685 21.28 20.95 -26.94
CA GLU A 685 20.08 21.77 -26.76
C GLU A 685 18.90 21.08 -27.47
N SER A 686 17.84 20.76 -26.73
CA SER A 686 16.64 20.07 -27.25
C SER A 686 15.37 20.84 -26.92
N ILE A 687 14.32 20.60 -27.72
CA ILE A 687 12.96 21.09 -27.46
C ILE A 687 12.24 20.24 -26.41
N THR A 688 12.70 19.01 -26.16
CA THR A 688 12.14 18.12 -25.14
C THR A 688 12.75 18.45 -23.78
N TRP A 689 11.93 18.38 -22.73
CA TRP A 689 12.39 18.59 -21.37
C TRP A 689 13.29 17.44 -20.92
N THR A 690 14.29 17.76 -20.11
CA THR A 690 15.07 16.69 -19.47
C THR A 690 14.27 16.09 -18.34
N ASN A 691 14.56 14.85 -17.98
CA ASN A 691 14.05 14.23 -16.78
C ASN A 691 15.14 13.37 -16.11
N GLY A 692 14.96 13.13 -14.82
CA GLY A 692 15.88 12.40 -13.94
C GLY A 692 15.60 10.90 -13.84
N ALA A 693 14.68 10.35 -14.63
CA ALA A 693 14.28 8.95 -14.60
C ALA A 693 15.32 8.06 -15.32
N LYS A 694 16.50 7.90 -14.72
CA LYS A 694 17.66 7.24 -15.35
C LYS A 694 17.47 5.76 -15.71
N ASP A 695 16.42 5.16 -15.20
CA ASP A 695 15.96 3.79 -15.41
C ASP A 695 14.71 3.71 -16.30
N ASN A 696 14.32 4.82 -16.96
CA ASN A 696 13.00 5.01 -17.58
C ASN A 696 11.83 4.85 -16.58
N GLY A 697 12.06 5.11 -15.30
CA GLY A 697 11.05 5.03 -14.25
C GLY A 697 9.84 5.96 -14.45
N PHE A 698 8.90 5.90 -13.52
CA PHE A 698 7.58 6.53 -13.64
C PHE A 698 7.27 7.46 -12.47
N VAL A 699 6.25 8.30 -12.64
CA VAL A 699 5.56 8.94 -11.51
C VAL A 699 4.47 7.98 -11.04
N ILE A 700 4.54 7.54 -9.79
CA ILE A 700 3.53 6.65 -9.21
C ILE A 700 2.26 7.44 -8.87
N SER A 701 1.08 6.82 -8.95
CA SER A 701 -0.20 7.51 -8.75
C SER A 701 -0.61 7.68 -7.27
N THR A 702 0.33 7.63 -6.32
CA THR A 702 0.04 7.90 -4.90
C THR A 702 -0.33 9.37 -4.69
N ALA A 703 -1.15 9.67 -3.68
CA ALA A 703 -1.55 11.04 -3.38
C ALA A 703 -0.33 11.98 -3.20
N SER A 704 0.73 11.51 -2.55
CA SER A 704 1.97 12.28 -2.37
C SER A 704 2.69 12.57 -3.69
N ALA A 705 2.81 11.59 -4.58
CA ALA A 705 3.46 11.76 -5.87
C ALA A 705 2.64 12.63 -6.84
N LEU A 706 1.31 12.55 -6.81
CA LEU A 706 0.43 13.42 -7.60
C LEU A 706 0.41 14.87 -7.11
N SER A 707 0.73 15.09 -5.83
CA SER A 707 0.94 16.44 -5.27
C SER A 707 2.35 17.02 -5.55
N SER A 708 3.28 16.19 -6.03
CA SER A 708 4.64 16.61 -6.38
C SER A 708 4.69 17.30 -7.74
N PRO A 709 5.56 18.31 -7.95
CA PRO A 709 5.83 18.88 -9.27
C PRO A 709 6.33 17.89 -10.33
N ASP A 710 6.72 16.67 -9.94
CA ASP A 710 7.17 15.63 -10.86
C ASP A 710 6.08 15.15 -11.82
N ILE A 711 4.80 15.19 -11.41
CA ILE A 711 3.68 14.79 -12.29
C ILE A 711 3.50 15.72 -13.50
N ILE A 712 4.12 16.91 -13.49
CA ILE A 712 3.90 17.92 -14.52
C ILE A 712 4.62 17.57 -15.82
N CYS A 713 5.92 17.26 -15.73
CA CYS A 713 6.80 17.01 -16.87
C CYS A 713 7.79 15.88 -16.63
N HIS A 714 7.55 15.05 -15.61
CA HIS A 714 8.36 13.93 -15.11
C HIS A 714 9.32 14.23 -13.94
N LEU A 715 9.90 13.16 -13.40
CA LEU A 715 10.79 13.14 -12.24
C LEU A 715 11.95 14.13 -12.44
N ASN A 716 12.09 15.10 -11.54
CA ASN A 716 13.15 16.13 -11.58
C ASN A 716 13.29 16.85 -12.94
N ALA A 717 12.19 16.96 -13.69
CA ALA A 717 12.27 17.48 -15.04
C ALA A 717 12.66 18.97 -15.09
N THR A 718 13.57 19.31 -16.02
CA THR A 718 14.00 20.68 -16.32
C THR A 718 13.58 21.07 -17.73
N ASN A 719 13.36 22.36 -17.94
CA ASN A 719 12.93 22.94 -19.21
C ASN A 719 13.82 22.52 -20.39
N GLY A 720 13.18 22.30 -21.54
CA GLY A 720 13.91 22.21 -22.81
C GLY A 720 14.60 23.53 -23.16
N HIS A 721 15.78 23.44 -23.76
CA HIS A 721 16.61 24.61 -24.09
C HIS A 721 16.18 25.30 -25.38
N LEU A 722 15.49 24.58 -26.28
CA LEU A 722 14.99 25.10 -27.54
C LEU A 722 13.46 25.13 -27.57
N THR A 723 12.91 25.79 -28.58
CA THR A 723 11.48 25.78 -28.91
C THR A 723 11.31 25.52 -30.40
N ALA A 724 10.38 24.65 -30.79
CA ALA A 724 10.12 24.32 -32.21
C ALA A 724 8.88 25.05 -32.76
N ASP A 725 9.00 25.57 -33.98
CA ASP A 725 7.88 26.23 -34.65
C ASP A 725 6.85 25.22 -35.20
N VAL A 726 5.58 25.38 -34.82
CA VAL A 726 4.47 24.56 -35.32
C VAL A 726 3.33 25.46 -35.78
N THR A 727 2.71 25.16 -36.91
CA THR A 727 1.53 25.91 -37.37
C THR A 727 0.28 25.39 -36.64
N ALA A 728 -0.58 26.28 -36.15
CA ALA A 728 -1.87 25.88 -35.58
C ALA A 728 -2.66 25.02 -36.60
N GLY A 729 -3.16 23.87 -36.17
CA GLY A 729 -3.83 22.89 -37.03
C GLY A 729 -2.91 21.84 -37.66
N ALA A 730 -1.59 21.96 -37.51
CA ALA A 730 -0.65 20.95 -37.98
C ALA A 730 -0.61 19.73 -37.05
N THR A 731 -0.25 18.58 -37.62
CA THR A 731 0.02 17.35 -36.87
C THR A 731 1.52 17.25 -36.61
N ILE A 732 1.88 16.87 -35.40
CA ILE A 732 3.24 16.50 -35.01
C ILE A 732 3.25 15.02 -34.63
N THR A 733 4.40 14.36 -34.77
CA THR A 733 4.54 12.96 -34.37
C THR A 733 5.55 12.85 -33.24
N VAL A 734 5.18 12.19 -32.14
CA VAL A 734 6.11 11.81 -31.07
C VAL A 734 6.40 10.32 -31.18
N ARG A 735 7.66 9.93 -31.07
CA ARG A 735 8.10 8.54 -31.12
C ARG A 735 8.74 8.14 -29.81
N TRP A 736 8.32 7.01 -29.27
CA TRP A 736 8.86 6.43 -28.05
C TRP A 736 10.03 5.49 -28.37
N SER A 737 10.94 5.32 -27.42
CA SER A 737 12.08 4.42 -27.53
C SER A 737 11.66 2.95 -27.53
N ASP A 738 10.68 2.60 -26.70
CA ASP A 738 10.12 1.26 -26.49
C ASP A 738 8.81 1.41 -25.68
N TRP A 739 7.97 0.40 -25.65
CA TRP A 739 6.83 0.33 -24.73
C TRP A 739 6.42 -1.11 -24.43
N PRO A 740 6.40 -1.56 -23.16
CA PRO A 740 6.12 -2.95 -22.84
C PRO A 740 4.72 -3.40 -23.25
N GLU A 741 4.61 -4.66 -23.67
CA GLU A 741 3.32 -5.21 -24.09
C GLU A 741 2.29 -5.30 -22.96
N ALA A 742 2.75 -5.53 -21.74
CA ALA A 742 1.89 -5.66 -20.57
C ALA A 742 1.39 -4.30 -20.01
N HIS A 743 1.84 -3.17 -20.54
CA HIS A 743 1.55 -1.84 -19.95
C HIS A 743 0.36 -1.18 -20.63
N TRP A 744 -0.78 -1.86 -20.63
CA TRP A 744 -2.03 -1.35 -21.19
C TRP A 744 -2.51 -0.08 -20.50
N GLY A 745 -3.00 0.89 -21.27
CA GLY A 745 -3.67 2.05 -20.71
C GLY A 745 -3.81 3.22 -21.69
N PRO A 746 -4.37 4.34 -21.21
CA PRO A 746 -4.69 5.48 -22.06
C PRO A 746 -3.44 6.30 -22.41
N VAL A 747 -3.56 7.05 -23.51
CA VAL A 747 -2.60 8.07 -23.96
C VAL A 747 -3.32 9.41 -24.00
N LEU A 748 -2.72 10.45 -23.40
CA LEU A 748 -3.32 11.76 -23.18
C LEU A 748 -2.36 12.86 -23.61
N ASP A 749 -2.90 13.91 -24.24
CA ASP A 749 -2.13 15.05 -24.72
C ASP A 749 -2.71 16.36 -24.16
N TYR A 750 -1.83 17.22 -23.63
CA TYR A 750 -2.18 18.49 -23.02
C TYR A 750 -1.28 19.61 -23.53
N MET A 751 -1.77 20.84 -23.53
CA MET A 751 -0.95 22.03 -23.78
C MET A 751 -1.11 23.06 -22.66
N ALA A 752 -0.06 23.82 -22.39
CA ALA A 752 -0.07 24.97 -21.48
C ALA A 752 0.66 26.14 -22.10
N ARG A 753 0.10 27.35 -22.04
CA ARG A 753 0.78 28.56 -22.53
C ARG A 753 1.89 28.97 -21.57
N CYS A 754 3.07 29.27 -22.09
CA CYS A 754 4.19 29.76 -21.31
C CYS A 754 4.02 31.26 -21.00
N PRO A 755 4.23 31.69 -19.74
CA PRO A 755 4.33 33.10 -19.40
C PRO A 755 5.43 33.79 -20.22
N ASN A 756 5.20 35.05 -20.61
CA ASN A 756 6.14 35.86 -21.39
C ASN A 756 6.55 35.27 -22.76
N ASP A 757 5.78 34.30 -23.28
CA ASP A 757 6.08 33.57 -24.51
C ASP A 757 7.49 32.93 -24.53
N ASP A 758 7.98 32.45 -23.38
CA ASP A 758 9.23 31.69 -23.28
C ASP A 758 9.05 30.44 -22.41
N CYS A 759 9.30 29.26 -22.99
CA CYS A 759 9.23 27.99 -22.30
C CYS A 759 10.59 27.46 -21.80
N THR A 760 11.70 28.12 -22.14
CA THR A 760 13.06 27.66 -21.79
C THR A 760 13.43 27.94 -20.34
N ALA A 761 12.71 28.85 -19.68
CA ALA A 761 12.91 29.21 -18.28
C ALA A 761 11.60 29.26 -17.45
N VAL A 762 10.52 28.62 -17.93
CA VAL A 762 9.22 28.65 -17.25
C VAL A 762 9.22 27.82 -15.97
N ASP A 763 8.66 28.38 -14.90
CA ASP A 763 8.31 27.64 -13.68
C ASP A 763 7.15 26.68 -13.96
N LYS A 764 7.44 25.38 -14.03
CA LYS A 764 6.48 24.33 -14.40
C LYS A 764 5.26 24.29 -13.48
N THR A 765 5.38 24.71 -12.22
CA THR A 765 4.27 24.71 -11.24
C THR A 765 3.20 25.76 -11.53
N LYS A 766 3.51 26.75 -12.39
CA LYS A 766 2.60 27.82 -12.79
C LYS A 766 1.90 27.55 -14.13
N LEU A 767 2.29 26.48 -14.83
CA LEU A 767 1.68 26.10 -16.10
C LEU A 767 0.23 25.64 -15.87
N LYS A 768 -0.68 26.15 -16.71
CA LYS A 768 -2.10 25.77 -16.69
C LYS A 768 -2.40 24.93 -17.92
N PHE A 769 -2.41 23.61 -17.74
CA PHE A 769 -2.65 22.65 -18.81
C PHE A 769 -4.15 22.57 -19.16
N PHE A 770 -4.43 22.47 -20.46
CA PHE A 770 -5.70 22.08 -21.02
C PHE A 770 -5.49 20.87 -21.94
N LYS A 771 -6.41 19.90 -21.89
CA LYS A 771 -6.35 18.69 -22.70
C LYS A 771 -6.65 19.01 -24.16
N ILE A 772 -5.90 18.42 -25.08
CA ILE A 772 -6.07 18.60 -26.53
C ILE A 772 -6.42 17.29 -27.26
N ASP A 773 -6.01 16.14 -26.72
CA ASP A 773 -6.34 14.83 -27.27
C ASP A 773 -6.37 13.76 -26.17
N GLU A 774 -7.13 12.69 -26.40
CA GLU A 774 -7.16 11.51 -25.54
C GLU A 774 -7.57 10.24 -26.29
N MET A 775 -6.96 9.12 -25.91
CA MET A 775 -7.41 7.80 -26.34
C MET A 775 -7.30 6.81 -25.19
N GLY A 776 -8.36 6.04 -24.96
CA GLY A 776 -8.43 5.02 -23.90
C GLY A 776 -8.53 3.61 -24.49
N GLN A 777 -9.44 2.81 -23.94
CA GLN A 777 -9.72 1.47 -24.45
C GLN A 777 -10.63 1.55 -25.71
N LEU A 778 -10.22 0.91 -26.80
CA LEU A 778 -10.95 0.87 -28.07
C LEU A 778 -11.81 -0.40 -28.19
N THR A 779 -11.32 -1.55 -27.72
CA THR A 779 -12.09 -2.80 -27.67
C THR A 779 -11.94 -3.48 -26.31
N ARG A 780 -12.98 -4.21 -25.91
CA ARG A 780 -12.96 -5.03 -24.69
C ARG A 780 -12.29 -6.37 -24.95
N GLY A 781 -11.68 -6.95 -23.92
CA GLY A 781 -11.16 -8.31 -23.97
C GLY A 781 -12.28 -9.32 -24.26
N THR A 782 -11.92 -10.40 -24.94
CA THR A 782 -12.87 -11.45 -25.35
C THR A 782 -13.32 -12.35 -24.19
N VAL A 783 -12.59 -12.34 -23.07
CA VAL A 783 -12.90 -13.09 -21.84
C VAL A 783 -12.52 -12.25 -20.60
N PRO A 784 -13.12 -12.52 -19.42
CA PRO A 784 -12.72 -11.88 -18.17
C PRO A 784 -11.22 -12.05 -17.90
N GLY A 785 -10.56 -10.98 -17.45
CA GLY A 785 -9.13 -10.98 -17.14
C GLY A 785 -8.18 -10.84 -18.35
N LYS A 786 -8.67 -10.91 -19.60
CA LYS A 786 -7.85 -10.56 -20.78
C LYS A 786 -8.00 -9.08 -21.14
N PRO A 787 -6.89 -8.34 -21.30
CA PRO A 787 -6.94 -6.96 -21.79
C PRO A 787 -7.41 -6.92 -23.24
N GLY A 788 -8.23 -5.91 -23.57
CA GLY A 788 -8.63 -5.63 -24.95
C GLY A 788 -7.63 -4.72 -25.67
N TYR A 789 -8.04 -4.09 -26.76
CA TYR A 789 -7.18 -3.17 -27.52
C TYR A 789 -7.25 -1.75 -26.92
N TRP A 790 -6.13 -1.23 -26.46
CA TRP A 790 -5.94 0.08 -25.83
C TRP A 790 -5.13 1.05 -26.69
N ALA A 791 -5.13 2.33 -26.33
CA ALA A 791 -4.37 3.37 -27.02
C ALA A 791 -2.88 3.05 -27.19
N ASN A 792 -2.24 2.47 -26.18
CA ASN A 792 -0.84 2.07 -26.28
C ASN A 792 -0.61 0.86 -27.21
N ASN A 793 -1.64 0.04 -27.51
CA ASN A 793 -1.54 -0.96 -28.58
C ASN A 793 -1.42 -0.28 -29.95
N LYS A 794 -2.22 0.77 -30.20
CA LYS A 794 -2.11 1.58 -31.41
C LYS A 794 -0.73 2.22 -31.54
N LEU A 795 -0.20 2.75 -30.44
CA LEU A 795 1.17 3.30 -30.40
C LEU A 795 2.21 2.25 -30.85
N ARG A 796 2.10 1.01 -30.37
CA ARG A 796 2.99 -0.09 -30.78
C ARG A 796 2.80 -0.49 -32.25
N ASP A 797 1.55 -0.58 -32.71
CA ASP A 797 1.22 -0.92 -34.11
C ASP A 797 1.73 0.14 -35.09
N GLU A 798 1.87 1.39 -34.65
CA GLU A 798 2.43 2.52 -35.40
C GLU A 798 3.94 2.73 -35.15
N ASP A 799 4.71 1.67 -34.88
CA ASP A 799 6.16 1.74 -34.66
C ASP A 799 6.54 2.73 -33.55
N PHE A 800 5.86 2.59 -32.40
CA PHE A 800 5.97 3.45 -31.22
C PHE A 800 5.72 4.93 -31.47
N SER A 801 4.99 5.26 -32.54
CA SER A 801 4.71 6.64 -32.95
C SER A 801 3.29 7.05 -32.56
N TRP A 802 3.11 8.33 -32.22
CA TRP A 802 1.82 8.91 -31.86
C TRP A 802 1.66 10.27 -32.53
N ASN A 803 0.56 10.44 -33.26
CA ASN A 803 0.26 11.66 -34.00
C ASN A 803 -0.64 12.59 -33.18
N ILE A 804 -0.16 13.80 -32.90
CA ILE A 804 -0.85 14.82 -32.10
C ILE A 804 -1.23 15.98 -33.02
N THR A 805 -2.52 16.34 -33.05
CA THR A 805 -2.99 17.47 -33.87
C THR A 805 -3.09 18.74 -33.02
N ILE A 806 -2.32 19.77 -33.36
CA ILE A 806 -2.34 21.04 -32.65
C ILE A 806 -3.65 21.78 -32.93
N PRO A 807 -4.37 22.30 -31.92
CA PRO A 807 -5.64 22.99 -32.12
C PRO A 807 -5.54 24.16 -33.11
N ALA A 808 -6.37 24.15 -34.17
CA ALA A 808 -6.33 25.16 -35.23
C ALA A 808 -6.67 26.59 -34.77
N LYS A 809 -7.35 26.73 -33.63
CA LYS A 809 -7.75 28.03 -33.05
C LYS A 809 -6.81 28.51 -31.95
N LEU A 810 -5.68 27.83 -31.73
CA LEU A 810 -4.75 28.25 -30.69
C LEU A 810 -4.11 29.59 -31.05
N ALA A 811 -4.01 30.48 -30.07
CA ALA A 811 -3.33 31.76 -30.26
C ALA A 811 -1.84 31.52 -30.52
N PRO A 812 -1.19 32.35 -31.36
CA PRO A 812 0.26 32.27 -31.52
C PRO A 812 0.99 32.62 -30.22
N GLY A 813 2.13 31.97 -29.99
CA GLY A 813 2.93 32.12 -28.77
C GLY A 813 3.61 30.82 -28.37
N SER A 814 4.33 30.84 -27.25
CA SER A 814 5.06 29.66 -26.75
C SER A 814 4.19 28.80 -25.82
N TYR A 815 4.24 27.49 -26.03
CA TYR A 815 3.46 26.49 -25.31
C TYR A 815 4.35 25.30 -24.92
N VAL A 816 4.07 24.72 -23.75
CA VAL A 816 4.51 23.36 -23.40
C VAL A 816 3.43 22.38 -23.81
N LEU A 817 3.78 21.42 -24.65
CA LEU A 817 3.01 20.21 -24.89
C LEU A 817 3.44 19.15 -23.88
N ARG A 818 2.48 18.54 -23.18
CA ARG A 818 2.67 17.35 -22.33
C ARG A 818 2.00 16.17 -23.02
N HIS A 819 2.79 15.17 -23.37
CA HIS A 819 2.34 13.87 -23.87
C HIS A 819 2.51 12.83 -22.75
N GLU A 820 1.47 12.05 -22.47
CA GLU A 820 1.46 11.15 -21.33
C GLU A 820 0.85 9.79 -21.67
N ILE A 821 1.54 8.73 -21.26
CA ILE A 821 0.99 7.38 -21.20
C ILE A 821 0.74 7.03 -19.74
N ILE A 822 -0.40 6.39 -19.45
CA ILE A 822 -0.72 5.86 -18.12
C ILE A 822 -0.75 4.34 -18.22
N ALA A 823 0.10 3.63 -17.47
CA ALA A 823 0.14 2.18 -17.46
C ALA A 823 -0.70 1.61 -16.30
N LEU A 824 -1.72 0.83 -16.64
CA LEU A 824 -2.73 0.30 -15.70
C LEU A 824 -2.46 -1.13 -15.23
N HIS A 825 -1.32 -1.74 -15.59
CA HIS A 825 -1.00 -3.13 -15.23
C HIS A 825 -0.98 -3.39 -13.72
N ALA A 826 -0.73 -2.34 -12.93
CA ALA A 826 -0.79 -2.38 -11.47
C ALA A 826 -2.06 -1.70 -10.90
N GLY A 827 -2.97 -1.18 -11.74
CA GLY A 827 -4.13 -0.36 -11.35
C GLY A 827 -5.27 -1.10 -10.64
N GLY A 828 -5.05 -2.33 -10.18
CA GLY A 828 -6.00 -3.09 -9.34
C GLY A 828 -6.02 -2.63 -7.88
N ALA A 829 -5.11 -1.74 -7.48
CA ALA A 829 -5.07 -1.10 -6.17
C ALA A 829 -4.97 0.43 -6.32
N GLU A 830 -5.41 1.16 -5.30
CA GLU A 830 -5.26 2.61 -5.28
C GLU A 830 -3.77 3.00 -5.17
N GLY A 831 -3.35 4.02 -5.92
CA GLY A 831 -2.00 4.56 -5.81
C GLY A 831 -0.90 3.78 -6.53
N THR A 832 -1.21 2.72 -7.27
CA THR A 832 -0.21 1.84 -7.92
C THR A 832 -0.09 2.04 -9.43
N THR A 833 -0.92 2.89 -10.03
CA THR A 833 -0.84 3.21 -11.46
C THR A 833 0.42 4.00 -11.77
N GLN A 834 1.01 3.77 -12.95
CA GLN A 834 2.28 4.37 -13.35
C GLN A 834 2.05 5.42 -14.44
N MET A 835 2.61 6.62 -14.29
CA MET A 835 2.37 7.77 -15.17
C MET A 835 3.68 8.26 -15.80
N TYR A 836 3.65 8.54 -17.11
CA TYR A 836 4.82 8.88 -17.93
C TYR A 836 4.63 10.20 -18.67
N PRO A 837 4.51 11.34 -17.96
CA PRO A 837 4.39 12.65 -18.60
C PRO A 837 5.73 13.07 -19.23
N GLN A 838 5.73 13.50 -20.49
CA GLN A 838 6.90 14.02 -21.20
C GLN A 838 6.57 15.39 -21.82
N CYS A 839 7.42 16.38 -21.61
CA CYS A 839 7.15 17.77 -22.02
C CYS A 839 8.01 18.22 -23.20
N ILE A 840 7.41 19.03 -24.09
CA ILE A 840 8.01 19.52 -25.35
C ILE A 840 7.67 21.00 -25.53
N ASN A 841 8.67 21.83 -25.83
CA ASN A 841 8.52 23.27 -26.10
C ASN A 841 8.15 23.54 -27.56
N LEU A 842 6.99 24.17 -27.79
CA LEU A 842 6.48 24.55 -29.10
C LEU A 842 6.19 26.05 -29.19
N PHE A 843 6.49 26.66 -30.33
CA PHE A 843 6.05 28.00 -30.69
C PHE A 843 4.97 27.91 -31.75
N ILE A 844 3.74 28.28 -31.39
CA ILE A 844 2.60 28.19 -32.30
C ILE A 844 2.57 29.41 -33.22
N LYS A 845 2.58 29.15 -34.51
CA LYS A 845 2.42 30.13 -35.59
C LYS A 845 1.00 30.08 -36.14
N VAL A 846 0.48 31.25 -36.50
CA VAL A 846 -0.76 31.32 -37.29
C VAL A 846 -0.43 30.97 -38.73
N MET A 847 -1.26 30.14 -39.38
CA MET A 847 -1.24 29.99 -40.83
C MET A 847 -1.24 31.38 -41.47
N ALA A 848 -0.21 31.70 -42.26
CA ALA A 848 -0.10 32.98 -42.95
C ALA A 848 -1.12 33.07 -44.09
N LEU A 849 -2.41 33.19 -43.77
CA LEU A 849 -3.43 33.61 -44.73
C LEU A 849 -3.12 34.99 -45.31
N HIS A 850 -2.27 35.79 -44.65
CA HIS A 850 -1.84 37.09 -45.16
C HIS A 850 -0.98 36.99 -46.43
N SER A 851 -0.16 35.94 -46.62
CA SER A 851 0.59 35.77 -47.88
C SER A 851 -0.30 35.26 -49.01
N LEU A 852 -1.26 34.37 -48.72
CA LEU A 852 -2.22 33.90 -49.73
C LEU A 852 -3.24 34.97 -50.10
N MET A 853 -3.74 35.75 -49.13
CA MET A 853 -4.64 36.89 -49.41
C MET A 853 -3.90 38.08 -50.04
N ALA A 854 -2.61 38.31 -49.76
CA ALA A 854 -1.82 39.32 -50.47
C ALA A 854 -1.48 38.88 -51.90
N CYS A 855 -1.22 37.58 -52.11
CA CYS A 855 -1.04 37.01 -53.44
C CYS A 855 -2.36 37.00 -54.23
N LEU A 856 -3.48 36.61 -53.61
CA LEU A 856 -4.82 36.68 -54.18
C LEU A 856 -5.27 38.12 -54.40
N ARG A 857 -4.93 39.09 -53.53
CA ARG A 857 -5.16 40.53 -53.77
C ARG A 857 -4.30 41.05 -54.92
N ARG A 858 -3.03 40.65 -55.04
CA ARG A 858 -2.17 41.02 -56.18
C ARG A 858 -2.68 40.40 -57.48
N ILE A 859 -3.10 39.13 -57.46
CA ILE A 859 -3.71 38.43 -58.60
C ILE A 859 -5.05 39.09 -58.96
N TYR A 860 -5.90 39.41 -57.98
CA TYR A 860 -7.17 40.11 -58.20
C TYR A 860 -6.96 41.53 -58.73
N ILE A 861 -5.96 42.28 -58.25
CA ILE A 861 -5.58 43.60 -58.77
C ILE A 861 -5.02 43.47 -60.20
N LEU A 862 -4.17 42.47 -60.49
CA LEU A 862 -3.65 42.22 -61.83
C LEU A 862 -4.74 41.76 -62.81
N LEU A 863 -5.69 40.93 -62.37
CA LEU A 863 -6.87 40.55 -63.15
C LEU A 863 -7.80 41.75 -63.37
N ARG A 864 -8.00 42.62 -62.38
CA ARG A 864 -8.81 43.83 -62.53
C ARG A 864 -8.14 44.87 -63.43
N ILE A 865 -6.81 44.99 -63.40
CA ILE A 865 -6.05 45.81 -64.36
C ILE A 865 -6.12 45.20 -65.77
N ARG A 866 -5.99 43.87 -65.92
CA ARG A 866 -6.18 43.20 -67.22
C ARG A 866 -7.60 43.35 -67.75
N VAL A 867 -8.63 43.18 -66.92
CA VAL A 867 -10.04 43.35 -67.32
C VAL A 867 -10.36 44.82 -67.61
N CYS A 868 -9.82 45.77 -66.84
CA CYS A 868 -9.94 47.20 -67.16
C CYS A 868 -9.18 47.56 -68.45
N CYS A 869 -7.98 47.02 -68.71
CA CYS A 869 -7.27 47.23 -69.98
C CYS A 869 -7.98 46.57 -71.16
N ILE A 870 -8.55 45.37 -70.98
CA ILE A 870 -9.36 44.70 -72.01
C ILE A 870 -10.66 45.47 -72.26
N MET A 871 -11.34 45.98 -71.23
CA MET A 871 -12.49 46.88 -71.40
C MET A 871 -12.11 48.22 -72.04
N PHE A 872 -10.94 48.78 -71.73
CA PHE A 872 -10.42 50.00 -72.37
C PHE A 872 -10.07 49.75 -73.84
N LEU A 873 -9.51 48.58 -74.18
CA LEU A 873 -9.23 48.14 -75.55
C LEU A 873 -10.51 47.81 -76.34
N TRP A 874 -11.54 47.30 -75.66
CA TRP A 874 -12.86 47.05 -76.25
C TRP A 874 -13.67 48.34 -76.46
N MET A 875 -13.56 49.32 -75.55
CA MET A 875 -14.19 50.65 -75.70
C MET A 875 -13.43 51.59 -76.65
N SER A 876 -12.16 51.31 -76.96
CA SER A 876 -11.36 52.10 -77.92
C SER A 876 -11.37 51.55 -79.36
N GLY A 877 -12.16 50.50 -79.63
CA GLY A 877 -12.48 50.09 -81.01
C GLY A 877 -11.35 49.41 -81.78
N VAL A 878 -10.40 48.76 -81.11
CA VAL A 878 -9.27 48.08 -81.77
C VAL A 878 -9.29 46.58 -81.47
N MET A 879 -10.28 45.86 -81.99
CA MET A 879 -10.18 44.42 -82.24
C MET A 879 -11.25 44.00 -83.26
N GLN A 880 -10.95 44.28 -84.53
CA GLN A 880 -11.58 43.62 -85.67
C GLN A 880 -10.87 42.29 -85.96
N SER A 881 -11.69 41.27 -86.21
CA SER A 881 -11.39 40.01 -86.91
C SER A 881 -10.27 39.13 -86.34
N THR A 882 -10.62 37.95 -85.84
CA THR A 882 -10.37 36.67 -86.55
C THR A 882 -10.96 35.48 -85.78
N SER A 883 -11.86 34.77 -86.45
CA SER A 883 -11.90 33.31 -86.62
C SER A 883 -11.74 32.37 -85.41
N SER A 884 -12.81 31.61 -85.22
CA SER A 884 -13.00 30.32 -84.55
C SER A 884 -11.81 29.36 -84.38
N ARG A 885 -11.92 28.57 -83.31
CA ARG A 885 -11.21 27.33 -82.92
C ARG A 885 -9.94 27.54 -82.10
N ASP A 886 -10.11 27.61 -80.79
CA ASP A 886 -9.71 26.54 -79.87
C ASP A 886 -10.02 26.98 -78.43
N LEU A 887 -10.92 26.24 -77.77
CA LEU A 887 -11.28 26.40 -76.37
C LEU A 887 -11.35 24.99 -75.77
N GLN A 888 -10.22 24.55 -75.22
CA GLN A 888 -10.14 23.61 -74.12
C GLN A 888 -9.10 24.12 -73.12
#